data_AF-A0A838QKR5-F1
#
_entry.id   AF-A0A838QKR5-F1
#
_cell.length_a   1.000
_cell.length_b   1.000
_cell.length_c   1.000
_cell.angle_alpha   90.00
_cell.angle_beta   90.00
_cell.angle_gamma   90.00
#
_symmetry.space_group_name_H-M   'P 1'
#
loop_
_entity.id
_entity.type
_entity.pdbx_description
1 polymer ?
#
loop_
_entity_poly.entity_id
_entity_poly.type
_entity_poly.pdbx_seq_one_letter_code
_entity_poly.pdbx_strand_id
1 'polypeptide(L)'
;MTGSPQEMPFLDHLEELRSRILRSLGAVILGSAAGLWAVQHFQLVNLLKRPIAPYLTDGKLVVLSPTEPVMIVFKLGFLVGLVLASPIILWQLWAFLAPALYAREKKALVPSLFVGLLLFMTGAALAYLVVVPQALRVLFSFQTEAIAPFITYDKYFSFVMQVTLALGISFELPLVIIILSWLGVIGPAELKRFRRFAVVGAFLAGAVLSPGADLLSMLMMTVPLLFLYEVGYAGSVVISRRRSAKQPLAGGTIGLFLLLCFGAASAEAQERPRQRRPPAQADSLRDSTRLDRDSLGGRAGQTLDTATARRLGLPTAPSRSFAPADSVLSELLGRSGYQATRYRADSATVFMQDQRVRLEGKALTERRGSTLEADTITYRSASCLLDASGDPKLFDRGQVLVGEQIRYDTCVRRGVISEALTNFTEGSTVWFLRGDVSQDSSSNRIYAASSEITSCDLPIPHYYFAARQVKWVSRNVLVARPVVLYVRDVPILWLPFIFQDMRPGRHSGILIPQFGFNDLVRPNRSYNRQISNIGYYWAPSDYLDFTGRLDWYSNRYVQYGIGGQYNWLNRFVSGSVAFSKQQQTGGSSSTSINWDHQQTFDLSTSLSLDLNYASNTSVIRRNAIDPLLNTQQITSSLNFSKRYGWGTVTLGGNRRQSLSDGSVQQLLPALTISPASIALGSNITWSPGLSFTNNTTSRTPLSPLVQVLPGGVVDTIDQTGGSRVTAFNFDTPLRFGAFNWQNSVRVTDETNSGRDSIRFLADDPGTADPSDSLTVTRYFLGDFSTGIDWDTGINLPVLFRGSWKLQPVVGVANTTSGPFALRNRNTGGAFVRQGKRFRFAATASPTLFAFYPGLGLASRVRHSLSPILSWNYSPAANVSEDYARALAVQGQPLQLRSDATQTVSLGLSQTFEAKARAPAGDSAATDARKFRVLSINTSPISYDLEQAKKPGRTGWVTETVTNSFLSDLLPQFTLSLTHDLWEGVAGLDTSDFDPFLSSVSASFAISGNTLRGIGSIFGLGGNAPRTDSDRVPTSYVADAGRRQNSFYNNGQVPFSSGGRSFSANFNYTLSRSRAVPGVIGNDQQSLGFSTGFSPTPFWSLSWSSQFNITDSKFESQVVRLERELHEWRAGFNFVRNANGNFAFYFSIHLSDLPDLKFDYNQTTFEE
;
A
#
# COMPACT_ATOMS: atom_id res chain seq x y z
N MET A 1 37.99 -34.44 23.02
CA MET A 1 36.96 -34.69 21.97
C MET A 1 36.92 -33.47 21.08
N THR A 2 37.23 -33.63 19.80
CA THR A 2 37.27 -32.56 18.79
C THR A 2 36.01 -32.62 17.94
N GLY A 3 35.01 -31.81 18.30
CA GLY A 3 33.83 -31.61 17.45
C GLY A 3 34.07 -30.49 16.44
N SER A 4 33.78 -30.75 15.17
CA SER A 4 33.60 -29.69 14.16
C SER A 4 32.45 -28.76 14.58
N PRO A 5 32.47 -27.46 14.20
CA PRO A 5 31.37 -26.56 14.49
C PRO A 5 30.12 -27.04 13.74
N GLN A 6 29.12 -27.48 14.50
CA GLN A 6 27.87 -27.98 13.96
C GLN A 6 27.00 -26.76 13.61
N GLU A 7 26.77 -26.52 12.32
CA GLU A 7 25.81 -25.52 11.86
C GLU A 7 24.42 -25.93 12.35
N MET A 8 23.77 -25.07 13.14
CA MET A 8 22.49 -25.36 13.75
C MET A 8 21.35 -25.07 12.75
N PRO A 9 20.39 -25.99 12.55
CA PRO A 9 19.18 -25.74 11.79
C PRO A 9 18.44 -24.47 12.25
N PHE A 10 17.77 -23.78 11.32
CA PHE A 10 17.05 -22.52 11.60
C PHE A 10 16.03 -22.65 12.75
N LEU A 11 15.38 -23.79 12.88
CA LEU A 11 14.43 -24.07 13.96
C LEU A 11 15.12 -24.22 15.32
N ASP A 12 16.28 -24.86 15.38
CA ASP A 12 17.08 -24.99 16.62
C ASP A 12 17.63 -23.63 17.05
N HIS A 13 17.96 -22.75 16.11
CA HIS A 13 18.34 -21.37 16.41
C HIS A 13 17.17 -20.55 17.00
N LEU A 14 15.93 -20.80 16.57
CA LEU A 14 14.73 -20.21 17.18
C LEU A 14 14.42 -20.78 18.57
N GLU A 15 14.66 -22.07 18.80
CA GLU A 15 14.51 -22.70 20.12
C GLU A 15 15.60 -22.20 21.09
N GLU A 16 16.84 -21.97 20.62
CA GLU A 16 17.86 -21.28 21.42
C GLU A 16 17.44 -19.84 21.73
N LEU A 17 16.96 -19.06 20.76
CA LEU A 17 16.45 -17.70 20.98
C LEU A 17 15.39 -17.68 22.09
N ARG A 18 14.42 -18.60 22.05
CA ARG A 18 13.38 -18.77 23.08
C ARG A 18 13.99 -19.05 24.47
N SER A 19 14.96 -19.97 24.55
CA SER A 19 15.65 -20.31 25.80
C SER A 19 16.42 -19.12 26.39
N ARG A 20 17.08 -18.33 25.54
CA ARG A 20 17.81 -17.11 25.92
C ARG A 20 16.86 -16.02 26.40
N ILE A 21 15.75 -15.79 25.70
CA ILE A 21 14.70 -14.84 26.09
C ILE A 21 14.10 -15.22 27.45
N LEU A 22 13.77 -16.49 27.69
CA LEU A 22 13.22 -16.93 28.98
C LEU A 22 14.19 -16.71 30.15
N ARG A 23 15.50 -16.90 29.93
CA ARG A 23 16.54 -16.62 30.95
C ARG A 23 16.71 -15.12 31.19
N SER A 24 16.66 -14.29 30.15
CA SER A 24 16.63 -12.82 30.28
C SER A 24 15.39 -12.33 31.01
N LEU A 25 14.21 -12.91 30.75
CA LEU A 25 12.98 -12.58 31.44
C LEU A 25 13.05 -12.96 32.94
N GLY A 26 13.59 -14.15 33.26
CA GLY A 26 13.87 -14.53 34.65
C GLY A 26 14.83 -13.57 35.35
N ALA A 27 15.87 -13.09 34.64
CA ALA A 27 16.78 -12.08 35.15
C ALA A 27 16.10 -10.72 35.39
N VAL A 28 15.18 -10.28 34.51
CA VAL A 28 14.37 -9.07 34.71
C VAL A 28 13.45 -9.20 35.91
N ILE A 29 12.82 -10.37 36.14
CA ILE A 29 11.93 -10.61 37.29
C ILE A 29 12.73 -10.56 38.61
N LEU A 30 13.86 -11.29 38.69
CA LEU A 30 14.73 -11.29 39.87
C LEU A 30 15.37 -9.92 40.10
N GLY A 31 15.81 -9.25 39.03
CA GLY A 31 16.30 -7.88 39.06
C GLY A 31 15.25 -6.91 39.58
N SER A 32 14.01 -6.99 39.11
CA SER A 32 12.89 -6.16 39.57
C SER A 32 12.58 -6.38 41.06
N ALA A 33 12.63 -7.62 41.55
CA ALA A 33 12.50 -7.90 42.98
C ALA A 33 13.63 -7.26 43.81
N ALA A 34 14.89 -7.39 43.36
CA ALA A 34 16.03 -6.72 43.99
C ALA A 34 15.96 -5.18 43.91
N GLY A 35 15.44 -4.64 42.81
CA GLY A 35 15.22 -3.21 42.61
C GLY A 35 14.11 -2.65 43.50
N LEU A 36 13.01 -3.38 43.69
CA LEU A 36 11.95 -3.03 44.67
C LEU A 36 12.51 -2.98 46.09
N TRP A 37 13.30 -3.99 46.48
CA TRP A 37 13.99 -4.02 47.77
C TRP A 37 14.95 -2.83 47.93
N ALA A 38 15.75 -2.52 46.90
CA ALA A 38 16.67 -1.38 46.92
C ALA A 38 15.94 -0.02 47.00
N VAL A 39 14.80 0.15 46.32
CA VAL A 39 13.99 1.38 46.38
C VAL A 39 13.43 1.61 47.78
N GLN A 40 12.99 0.55 48.47
CA GLN A 40 12.50 0.64 49.84
C GLN A 40 13.64 0.88 50.85
N HIS A 41 14.77 0.16 50.72
CA HIS A 41 15.85 0.21 51.72
C HIS A 41 16.76 1.45 51.60
N PHE A 42 17.10 1.89 50.37
CA PHE A 42 18.01 3.01 50.14
C PHE A 42 17.30 4.36 49.91
N GLN A 43 15.99 4.44 50.14
CA GLN A 43 15.16 5.64 49.94
C GLN A 43 15.36 6.33 48.57
N LEU A 44 15.48 5.55 47.49
CA LEU A 44 15.77 6.08 46.15
C LEU A 44 14.75 7.13 45.66
N VAL A 45 13.52 7.06 46.17
CA VAL A 45 12.47 8.07 45.97
C VAL A 45 12.90 9.47 46.47
N ASN A 46 13.55 9.55 47.63
CA ASN A 46 14.05 10.82 48.18
C ASN A 46 15.24 11.36 47.36
N LEU A 47 16.06 10.48 46.78
CA LEU A 47 17.12 10.88 45.85
C LEU A 47 16.52 11.53 44.59
N LEU A 48 15.56 10.87 43.95
CA LEU A 48 14.90 11.39 42.75
C LEU A 48 14.10 12.69 43.01
N LYS A 49 13.65 12.95 44.24
CA LYS A 49 12.95 14.21 44.60
C LYS A 49 13.86 15.44 44.69
N ARG A 50 15.17 15.28 44.93
CA ARG A 50 16.08 16.43 45.18
C ARG A 50 16.09 17.53 44.10
N PRO A 51 16.08 17.24 42.78
CA PRO A 51 16.18 18.28 41.74
C PRO A 51 15.01 19.26 41.67
N ILE A 52 13.80 18.86 42.11
CA ILE A 52 12.61 19.73 42.09
C ILE A 52 12.36 20.44 43.43
N ALA A 53 13.01 20.00 44.51
CA ALA A 53 12.85 20.58 45.85
C ALA A 53 12.97 22.13 45.92
N PRO A 54 13.90 22.82 45.23
CA PRO A 54 14.00 24.29 45.31
C PRO A 54 12.90 25.05 44.54
N TYR A 55 12.04 24.36 43.79
CA TYR A 55 10.97 24.98 42.99
C TYR A 55 9.54 24.65 43.52
N LEU A 56 9.43 24.12 44.74
CA LEU A 56 8.15 23.73 45.36
C LEU A 56 7.85 24.61 46.58
N THR A 57 6.74 25.34 46.56
CA THR A 57 6.36 26.32 47.60
C THR A 57 6.26 25.72 49.01
N ASP A 58 5.79 24.46 49.12
CA ASP A 58 5.68 23.71 50.39
C ASP A 58 6.64 22.51 50.48
N GLY A 59 7.56 22.35 49.53
CA GLY A 59 8.45 21.18 49.45
C GLY A 59 7.74 19.83 49.24
N LYS A 60 6.43 19.83 48.95
CA LYS A 60 5.58 18.64 48.74
C LYS A 60 5.06 18.59 47.31
N LEU A 61 4.89 17.38 46.78
CA LEU A 61 4.30 17.10 45.47
C LEU A 61 2.85 16.65 45.68
N VAL A 62 1.95 16.98 44.75
CA VAL A 62 0.53 16.64 44.86
C VAL A 62 0.29 15.19 44.47
N VAL A 63 -0.50 14.45 45.25
CA VAL A 63 -0.95 13.09 44.93
C VAL A 63 -2.45 13.16 44.62
N LEU A 64 -2.86 12.74 43.42
CA LEU A 64 -4.27 12.79 42.99
C LEU A 64 -5.01 11.46 43.22
N SER A 65 -4.29 10.35 43.38
CA SER A 65 -4.86 9.04 43.66
C SER A 65 -4.01 8.27 44.67
N PRO A 66 -4.63 7.52 45.61
CA PRO A 66 -3.90 6.68 46.57
C PRO A 66 -3.03 5.60 45.91
N THR A 67 -3.25 5.28 44.64
CA THR A 67 -2.43 4.32 43.88
C THR A 67 -1.12 4.90 43.34
N GLU A 68 -0.98 6.22 43.22
CA GLU A 68 0.20 6.85 42.59
C GLU A 68 1.51 6.52 43.32
N PRO A 69 1.63 6.65 44.66
CA PRO A 69 2.89 6.37 45.35
C PRO A 69 3.31 4.90 45.23
N VAL A 70 2.33 3.98 45.27
CA VAL A 70 2.54 2.54 45.11
C VAL A 70 3.05 2.25 43.70
N MET A 71 2.40 2.80 42.67
CA MET A 71 2.76 2.57 41.28
C MET A 71 4.17 3.11 40.95
N ILE A 72 4.60 4.20 41.58
CA ILE A 72 5.95 4.75 41.39
C ILE A 72 7.02 3.87 42.06
N VAL A 73 6.77 3.30 43.23
CA VAL A 73 7.67 2.31 43.83
C VAL A 73 7.82 1.10 42.91
N PHE A 74 6.73 0.64 42.27
CA PHE A 74 6.79 -0.42 41.27
C PHE A 74 7.54 -0.04 39.99
N LYS A 75 7.22 1.12 39.39
CA LYS A 75 7.91 1.66 38.21
C LYS A 75 9.42 1.81 38.47
N LEU A 76 9.80 2.43 39.59
CA LEU A 76 11.20 2.70 39.94
C LEU A 76 11.94 1.41 40.29
N GLY A 77 11.32 0.49 41.03
CA GLY A 77 11.89 -0.82 41.35
C GLY A 77 12.11 -1.68 40.11
N PHE A 78 11.18 -1.64 39.14
CA PHE A 78 11.37 -2.27 37.83
C PHE A 78 12.52 -1.64 37.04
N LEU A 79 12.63 -0.30 37.00
CA LEU A 79 13.71 0.38 36.29
C LEU A 79 15.09 0.08 36.90
N VAL A 80 15.23 0.21 38.22
CA VAL A 80 16.46 -0.16 38.95
C VAL A 80 16.76 -1.65 38.74
N GLY A 81 15.74 -2.49 38.77
CA GLY A 81 15.87 -3.92 38.52
C GLY A 81 16.28 -4.29 37.11
N LEU A 82 15.86 -3.52 36.10
CA LEU A 82 16.28 -3.67 34.71
C LEU A 82 17.76 -3.29 34.54
N VAL A 83 18.23 -2.25 35.25
CA VAL A 83 19.67 -1.90 35.32
C VAL A 83 20.48 -3.02 35.98
N LEU A 84 20.01 -3.57 37.11
CA LEU A 84 20.64 -4.70 37.79
C LEU A 84 20.62 -6.00 36.95
N ALA A 85 19.58 -6.22 36.15
CA ALA A 85 19.46 -7.35 35.23
C ALA A 85 20.27 -7.17 33.94
N SER A 86 20.63 -5.93 33.57
CA SER A 86 21.29 -5.60 32.29
C SER A 86 22.54 -6.43 31.98
N PRO A 87 23.45 -6.80 32.93
CA PRO A 87 24.62 -7.60 32.61
C PRO A 87 24.24 -9.03 32.17
N ILE A 88 23.17 -9.59 32.75
CA ILE A 88 22.66 -10.92 32.41
C ILE A 88 21.91 -10.88 31.08
N ILE A 89 21.10 -9.83 30.84
CA ILE A 89 20.37 -9.63 29.58
C ILE A 89 21.36 -9.51 28.41
N LEU A 90 22.39 -8.67 28.55
CA LEU A 90 23.44 -8.49 27.55
C LEU A 90 24.26 -9.78 27.35
N TRP A 91 24.53 -10.54 28.42
CA TRP A 91 25.20 -11.83 28.32
C TRP A 91 24.38 -12.89 27.56
N GLN A 92 23.06 -12.99 27.80
CA GLN A 92 22.20 -13.93 27.06
C GLN A 92 21.99 -13.50 25.60
N LEU A 93 21.82 -12.20 25.36
CA LEU A 93 21.74 -11.63 24.01
C LEU A 93 23.03 -11.91 23.24
N TRP A 94 24.19 -11.73 23.88
CA TRP A 94 25.46 -12.11 23.27
C TRP A 94 25.62 -13.62 23.09
N ALA A 95 25.18 -14.44 24.05
CA ALA A 95 25.26 -15.90 23.94
C ALA A 95 24.43 -16.45 22.76
N PHE A 96 23.39 -15.73 22.32
CA PHE A 96 22.64 -16.00 21.10
C PHE A 96 23.39 -15.59 19.81
N LEU A 97 24.16 -14.49 19.81
CA LEU A 97 25.01 -14.07 18.68
C LEU A 97 26.32 -14.87 18.60
N ALA A 98 26.79 -15.44 19.71
CA ALA A 98 28.08 -16.11 19.84
C ALA A 98 28.35 -17.29 18.88
N PRO A 99 27.36 -18.06 18.35
CA PRO A 99 27.61 -19.09 17.34
C PRO A 99 28.14 -18.53 16.01
N ALA A 100 27.96 -17.24 15.74
CA ALA A 100 28.35 -16.59 14.48
C ALA A 100 29.77 -15.97 14.48
N LEU A 101 30.53 -16.06 15.59
CA LEU A 101 31.87 -15.45 15.72
C LEU A 101 32.96 -16.45 16.11
N TYR A 102 34.21 -16.15 15.69
CA TYR A 102 35.36 -17.02 15.93
C TYR A 102 35.80 -17.01 17.40
N ALA A 103 36.37 -18.13 17.86
CA ALA A 103 36.75 -18.37 19.25
C ALA A 103 37.70 -17.33 19.88
N ARG A 104 38.45 -16.56 19.07
CA ARG A 104 39.32 -15.47 19.53
C ARG A 104 38.56 -14.17 19.82
N GLU A 105 37.47 -13.92 19.10
CA GLU A 105 36.65 -12.70 19.20
C GLU A 105 35.81 -12.73 20.49
N LYS A 106 35.34 -13.93 20.88
CA LYS A 106 34.62 -14.22 22.13
C LYS A 106 35.34 -13.73 23.40
N LYS A 107 36.67 -13.57 23.38
CA LYS A 107 37.47 -13.16 24.56
C LYS A 107 37.67 -11.64 24.66
N ALA A 108 37.50 -10.90 23.56
CA ALA A 108 37.66 -9.44 23.53
C ALA A 108 36.37 -8.68 23.91
N LEU A 109 35.21 -9.34 23.89
CA LEU A 109 33.91 -8.70 24.10
C LEU A 109 33.47 -8.60 25.58
N VAL A 110 34.04 -9.41 26.46
CA VAL A 110 33.72 -9.37 27.90
C VAL A 110 34.11 -8.02 28.54
N PRO A 111 35.29 -7.42 28.25
CA PRO A 111 35.60 -6.06 28.69
C PRO A 111 34.66 -4.99 28.14
N SER A 112 34.21 -5.09 26.88
CA SER A 112 33.29 -4.08 26.32
C SER A 112 31.91 -4.07 26.96
N LEU A 113 31.43 -5.21 27.49
CA LEU A 113 30.19 -5.26 28.27
C LEU A 113 30.31 -4.48 29.59
N PHE A 114 31.48 -4.51 30.24
CA PHE A 114 31.75 -3.71 31.43
C PHE A 114 31.88 -2.21 31.11
N VAL A 115 32.48 -1.88 29.95
CA VAL A 115 32.56 -0.49 29.46
C VAL A 115 31.18 0.07 29.09
N GLY A 116 30.30 -0.73 28.50
CA GLY A 116 28.89 -0.37 28.24
C GLY A 116 28.14 -0.05 29.53
N LEU A 117 28.19 -0.96 30.51
CA LEU A 117 27.60 -0.72 31.83
C LEU A 117 28.11 0.60 32.48
N LEU A 118 29.41 0.90 32.35
CA LEU A 118 30.00 2.15 32.85
C LEU A 118 29.49 3.37 32.07
N LEU A 119 29.40 3.29 30.73
CA LEU A 119 28.83 4.33 29.87
C LEU A 119 27.35 4.59 30.19
N PHE A 120 26.53 3.55 30.32
CA PHE A 120 25.12 3.64 30.70
C PHE A 120 24.94 4.33 32.06
N MET A 121 25.70 3.90 33.08
CA MET A 121 25.67 4.52 34.41
C MET A 121 26.15 5.98 34.39
N THR A 122 27.12 6.31 33.52
CA THR A 122 27.58 7.68 33.31
C THR A 122 26.52 8.55 32.63
N GLY A 123 25.82 8.01 31.63
CA GLY A 123 24.69 8.68 30.96
C GLY A 123 23.51 8.92 31.89
N ALA A 124 23.16 7.93 32.71
CA ALA A 124 22.13 8.05 33.75
C ALA A 124 22.51 9.08 34.82
N ALA A 125 23.77 9.09 35.27
CA ALA A 125 24.27 10.09 36.22
C ALA A 125 24.23 11.51 35.62
N LEU A 126 24.65 11.68 34.37
CA LEU A 126 24.63 12.98 33.68
C LEU A 126 23.20 13.48 33.43
N ALA A 127 22.26 12.57 33.15
CA ALA A 127 20.83 12.90 33.05
C ALA A 127 20.29 13.49 34.36
N TYR A 128 20.53 12.81 35.48
CA TYR A 128 20.04 13.22 36.79
C TYR A 128 20.76 14.47 37.34
N LEU A 129 22.07 14.59 37.15
CA LEU A 129 22.88 15.68 37.71
C LEU A 129 22.88 16.96 36.88
N VAL A 130 22.75 16.86 35.55
CA VAL A 130 22.89 18.02 34.63
C VAL A 130 21.61 18.30 33.86
N VAL A 131 21.02 17.29 33.21
CA VAL A 131 19.89 17.52 32.29
C VAL A 131 18.60 17.82 33.05
N VAL A 132 18.25 17.02 34.06
CA VAL A 132 17.01 17.20 34.84
C VAL A 132 16.95 18.56 35.55
N PRO A 133 17.99 19.03 36.28
CA PRO A 133 17.95 20.35 36.94
C PRO A 133 17.85 21.52 35.96
N GLN A 134 18.51 21.45 34.80
CA GLN A 134 18.44 22.50 33.78
C GLN A 134 17.10 22.52 33.05
N ALA A 135 16.55 21.35 32.71
CA ALA A 135 15.20 21.24 32.16
C ALA A 135 14.16 21.83 33.12
N LEU A 136 14.21 21.48 34.42
CA LEU A 136 13.33 22.08 35.42
C LEU A 136 13.50 23.61 35.48
N ARG A 137 14.73 24.12 35.48
CA ARG A 137 14.99 25.58 35.47
C ARG A 137 14.35 26.29 34.27
N VAL A 138 14.38 25.67 33.08
CA VAL A 138 13.74 26.20 31.87
C VAL A 138 12.21 26.10 31.97
N LEU A 139 11.65 24.94 32.33
CA LEU A 139 10.19 24.76 32.45
C LEU A 139 9.57 25.73 33.47
N PHE A 140 10.24 25.99 34.60
CA PHE A 140 9.78 26.96 35.60
C PHE A 140 10.00 28.42 35.19
N SER A 141 10.91 28.72 34.24
CA SER A 141 11.13 30.10 33.75
C SER A 141 9.97 30.67 32.92
N PHE A 142 9.05 29.82 32.47
CA PHE A 142 7.83 30.21 31.75
C PHE A 142 6.64 30.54 32.67
N GLN A 143 6.81 30.47 33.99
CA GLN A 143 5.73 30.75 34.95
C GLN A 143 5.54 32.26 35.14
N THR A 144 4.28 32.70 35.09
CA THR A 144 3.86 34.08 35.38
C THR A 144 3.17 34.13 36.74
N GLU A 145 3.19 35.30 37.40
CA GLU A 145 2.70 35.48 38.78
C GLU A 145 1.22 35.11 38.98
N ALA A 146 0.44 34.97 37.90
CA ALA A 146 -0.97 34.57 37.92
C ALA A 146 -1.22 33.04 38.00
N ILE A 147 -0.20 32.18 37.86
CA ILE A 147 -0.38 30.73 37.72
C ILE A 147 0.46 29.96 38.76
N ALA A 148 -0.21 29.37 39.77
CA ALA A 148 0.41 28.47 40.73
C ALA A 148 0.56 27.03 40.15
N PRO A 149 1.78 26.48 40.00
CA PRO A 149 2.01 25.18 39.37
C PRO A 149 1.78 23.99 40.33
N PHE A 150 0.67 23.27 40.18
CA PHE A 150 0.43 22.01 40.90
C PHE A 150 1.06 20.80 40.18
N ILE A 151 2.30 20.45 40.53
CA ILE A 151 2.99 19.30 39.95
C ILE A 151 2.62 18.02 40.69
N THR A 152 2.09 17.05 39.94
CA THR A 152 1.68 15.75 40.48
C THR A 152 2.83 14.77 40.59
N TYR A 153 2.69 13.86 41.56
CA TYR A 153 3.70 12.88 41.93
C TYR A 153 4.07 11.94 40.76
N ASP A 154 3.07 11.39 40.04
CA ASP A 154 3.33 10.50 38.90
C ASP A 154 4.01 11.19 37.71
N LYS A 155 3.63 12.43 37.38
CA LYS A 155 4.18 13.15 36.22
C LYS A 155 5.65 13.50 36.43
N TYR A 156 6.02 13.97 37.62
CA TYR A 156 7.41 14.29 37.93
C TYR A 156 8.33 13.07 37.88
N PHE A 157 7.97 11.98 38.59
CA PHE A 157 8.82 10.79 38.63
C PHE A 157 8.89 10.09 37.26
N SER A 158 7.78 10.02 36.51
CA SER A 158 7.79 9.47 35.15
C SER A 158 8.68 10.28 34.20
N PHE A 159 8.68 11.62 34.29
CA PHE A 159 9.59 12.49 33.55
C PHE A 159 11.07 12.20 33.87
N VAL A 160 11.45 12.23 35.15
CA VAL A 160 12.85 11.99 35.57
C VAL A 160 13.32 10.59 35.14
N MET A 161 12.48 9.58 35.30
CA MET A 161 12.79 8.21 34.88
C MET A 161 12.96 8.08 33.36
N GLN A 162 12.07 8.68 32.56
CA GLN A 162 12.15 8.63 31.10
C GLN A 162 13.41 9.32 30.57
N VAL A 163 13.74 10.50 31.08
CA VAL A 163 14.97 11.24 30.71
C VAL A 163 16.23 10.46 31.09
N THR A 164 16.25 9.88 32.30
CA THR A 164 17.39 9.10 32.80
C THR A 164 17.63 7.84 31.96
N LEU A 165 16.56 7.10 31.65
CA LEU A 165 16.63 5.89 30.83
C LEU A 165 17.04 6.20 29.38
N ALA A 166 16.44 7.21 28.76
CA ALA A 166 16.69 7.57 27.38
C ALA A 166 18.14 8.05 27.17
N LEU A 167 18.67 8.87 28.09
CA LEU A 167 20.07 9.31 28.00
C LEU A 167 21.04 8.17 28.34
N GLY A 168 20.72 7.32 29.32
CA GLY A 168 21.51 6.11 29.61
C GLY A 168 21.66 5.20 28.40
N ILE A 169 20.56 4.87 27.71
CA ILE A 169 20.59 4.10 26.45
C ILE A 169 21.37 4.85 25.35
N SER A 170 21.22 6.17 25.25
CA SER A 170 21.92 6.96 24.25
C SER A 170 23.44 6.97 24.43
N PHE A 171 23.94 6.84 25.66
CA PHE A 171 25.38 6.74 25.95
C PHE A 171 26.04 5.42 25.47
N GLU A 172 25.25 4.43 25.05
CA GLU A 172 25.76 3.21 24.39
C GLU A 172 26.07 3.42 22.89
N LEU A 173 25.53 4.48 22.28
CA LEU A 173 25.71 4.77 20.85
C LEU A 173 27.19 4.85 20.40
N PRO A 174 28.12 5.50 21.14
CA PRO A 174 29.54 5.49 20.79
C PRO A 174 30.14 4.09 20.82
N LEU A 175 29.77 3.26 21.80
CA LEU A 175 30.26 1.89 21.95
C LEU A 175 29.78 1.02 20.78
N VAL A 176 28.51 1.13 20.40
CA VAL A 176 27.94 0.42 19.24
C VAL A 176 28.66 0.83 17.95
N ILE A 177 28.90 2.11 17.70
CA ILE A 177 29.66 2.58 16.52
C ILE A 177 31.09 2.04 16.52
N ILE A 178 31.75 2.05 17.69
CA ILE A 178 33.11 1.51 17.86
C ILE A 178 33.17 0.01 17.57
N ILE A 179 32.20 -0.77 18.08
CA ILE A 179 32.12 -2.22 17.84
C ILE A 179 31.83 -2.51 16.36
N LEU A 180 30.86 -1.84 15.75
CA LEU A 180 30.51 -2.04 14.32
C LEU A 180 31.66 -1.65 13.39
N SER A 181 32.43 -0.61 13.74
CA SER A 181 33.63 -0.23 12.98
C SER A 181 34.80 -1.18 13.21
N TRP A 182 34.95 -1.73 14.41
CA TRP A 182 35.91 -2.81 14.69
C TRP A 182 35.56 -4.10 13.93
N LEU A 183 34.28 -4.47 13.84
CA LEU A 183 33.79 -5.58 13.01
C LEU A 183 33.91 -5.32 11.50
N GLY A 184 34.20 -4.08 11.08
CA GLY A 184 34.32 -3.71 9.67
C GLY A 184 32.98 -3.55 8.94
N VAL A 185 31.86 -3.55 9.66
CA VAL A 185 30.51 -3.35 9.12
C VAL A 185 30.28 -1.89 8.72
N ILE A 186 30.95 -0.94 9.39
CA ILE A 186 30.81 0.50 9.15
C ILE A 186 32.17 1.20 9.13
N GLY A 187 32.52 1.80 7.99
CA GLY A 187 33.74 2.59 7.81
C GLY A 187 33.59 4.07 8.23
N PRO A 188 34.68 4.77 8.59
CA PRO A 188 34.62 6.20 8.91
C PRO A 188 34.13 7.08 7.74
N ALA A 189 34.39 6.68 6.50
CA ALA A 189 33.86 7.38 5.32
C ALA A 189 32.33 7.29 5.22
N GLU A 190 31.75 6.16 5.65
CA GLU A 190 30.32 5.91 5.64
C GLU A 190 29.63 6.67 6.76
N LEU A 191 30.20 6.67 7.98
CA LEU A 191 29.75 7.53 9.08
C LEU A 191 29.77 9.01 8.66
N LYS A 192 30.85 9.49 8.04
CA LYS A 192 30.93 10.88 7.55
C LYS A 192 29.83 11.20 6.52
N ARG A 193 29.46 10.25 5.65
CA ARG A 193 28.34 10.37 4.70
C ARG A 193 26.97 10.33 5.41
N PHE A 194 26.84 9.54 6.47
CA PHE A 194 25.61 9.34 7.23
C PHE A 194 25.35 10.45 8.27
N ARG A 195 26.36 11.26 8.61
CA ARG A 195 26.30 12.39 9.57
C ARG A 195 25.05 13.26 9.41
N ARG A 196 24.62 13.57 8.19
CA ARG A 196 23.40 14.37 7.93
C ARG A 196 22.11 13.68 8.39
N PHE A 197 22.03 12.36 8.32
CA PHE A 197 20.90 11.59 8.82
C PHE A 197 20.98 11.40 10.35
N ALA A 198 22.19 11.24 10.89
CA ALA A 198 22.42 11.23 12.34
C ALA A 198 21.99 12.54 13.00
N VAL A 199 22.23 13.69 12.35
CA VAL A 199 21.75 15.01 12.82
C VAL A 199 20.23 15.07 12.88
N VAL A 200 19.54 14.69 11.80
CA VAL A 200 18.06 14.64 11.79
C VAL A 200 17.53 13.66 12.85
N GLY A 201 18.17 12.49 13.01
CA GLY A 201 17.82 11.52 14.05
C GLY A 201 18.00 12.05 15.47
N ALA A 202 19.07 12.81 15.74
CA ALA A 202 19.32 13.44 17.04
C ALA A 202 18.30 14.55 17.35
N PHE A 203 17.89 15.35 16.34
CA PHE A 203 16.80 16.31 16.50
C PHE A 203 15.45 15.61 16.74
N LEU A 204 15.14 14.54 16.01
CA LEU A 204 13.88 13.79 16.18
C LEU A 204 13.83 13.09 17.54
N ALA A 205 14.94 12.53 18.01
CA ALA A 205 15.08 12.04 19.39
C ALA A 205 14.93 13.16 20.42
N GLY A 206 15.58 14.31 20.21
CA GLY A 206 15.45 15.49 21.08
C GLY A 206 14.01 16.03 21.17
N ALA A 207 13.24 15.96 20.08
CA ALA A 207 11.83 16.34 20.04
C ALA A 207 10.93 15.36 20.81
N VAL A 208 11.20 14.05 20.74
CA VAL A 208 10.44 13.01 21.46
C VAL A 208 10.80 12.94 22.95
N LEU A 209 12.02 13.32 23.32
CA LEU A 209 12.53 13.25 24.69
C LEU A 209 12.37 14.56 25.48
N SER A 210 12.20 15.70 24.79
CA SER A 210 11.91 16.99 25.43
C SER A 210 10.45 17.06 25.91
N PRO A 211 10.19 17.36 27.20
CA PRO A 211 8.83 17.40 27.75
C PRO A 211 8.05 18.68 27.39
N GLY A 212 8.73 19.74 26.95
CA GLY A 212 8.16 21.10 26.85
C GLY A 212 7.67 21.52 25.46
N ALA A 213 7.92 20.70 24.42
CA ALA A 213 7.71 21.06 23.00
C ALA A 213 8.39 22.39 22.56
N ASP A 214 9.35 22.88 23.35
CA ASP A 214 10.07 24.12 23.12
C ASP A 214 11.44 23.88 22.45
N LEU A 215 11.84 24.83 21.61
CA LEU A 215 13.07 24.75 20.82
C LEU A 215 14.34 24.67 21.70
N LEU A 216 14.33 25.30 22.88
CA LEU A 216 15.49 25.38 23.76
C LEU A 216 15.76 24.03 24.44
N SER A 217 14.75 23.41 25.06
CA SER A 217 14.88 22.09 25.69
C SER A 217 15.16 20.98 24.68
N MET A 218 14.55 21.08 23.48
CA MET A 218 14.88 20.19 22.34
C MET A 218 16.36 20.30 21.93
N LEU A 219 16.91 21.51 21.83
CA LEU A 219 18.33 21.73 21.54
C LEU A 219 19.24 21.24 22.67
N MET A 220 18.87 21.48 23.93
CA MET A 220 19.61 20.99 25.10
C MET A 220 19.70 19.45 25.16
N MET A 221 18.71 18.73 24.64
CA MET A 221 18.79 17.26 24.49
C MET A 221 19.50 16.81 23.21
N THR A 222 19.36 17.55 22.11
CA THR A 222 19.99 17.19 20.83
C THR A 222 21.52 17.33 20.88
N VAL A 223 22.06 18.35 21.56
CA VAL A 223 23.50 18.62 21.62
C VAL A 223 24.31 17.46 22.24
N PRO A 224 23.94 16.87 23.41
CA PRO A 224 24.59 15.67 23.93
C PRO A 224 24.56 14.47 22.97
N LEU A 225 23.44 14.24 22.27
CA LEU A 225 23.30 13.14 21.32
C LEU A 225 24.23 13.29 20.11
N LEU A 226 24.34 14.51 19.58
CA LEU A 226 25.30 14.84 18.52
C LEU A 226 26.75 14.66 19.00
N PHE A 227 27.07 15.07 20.22
CA PHE A 227 28.40 14.89 20.80
C PHE A 227 28.77 13.41 20.91
N LEU A 228 27.86 12.56 21.40
CA LEU A 228 28.05 11.10 21.46
C LEU A 228 28.31 10.48 20.07
N TYR A 229 27.59 10.94 19.05
CA TYR A 229 27.83 10.50 17.66
C TYR A 229 29.23 10.89 17.16
N GLU A 230 29.70 12.11 17.43
CA GLU A 230 31.05 12.56 17.08
C GLU A 230 32.14 11.81 17.85
N VAL A 231 31.90 11.45 19.13
CA VAL A 231 32.81 10.59 19.91
C VAL A 231 32.90 9.19 19.31
N GLY A 232 31.77 8.59 18.90
CA GLY A 232 31.75 7.32 18.17
C GLY A 232 32.50 7.40 16.83
N TYR A 233 32.29 8.48 16.07
CA TYR A 233 33.02 8.74 14.83
C TYR A 233 34.53 8.89 15.07
N ALA A 234 34.96 9.66 16.07
CA ALA A 234 36.37 9.80 16.43
C ALA A 234 36.99 8.46 16.83
N GLY A 235 36.28 7.65 17.63
CA GLY A 235 36.67 6.28 17.96
C GLY A 235 36.88 5.39 16.72
N SER A 236 35.96 5.45 15.76
CA SER A 236 36.08 4.74 14.47
C SER A 236 37.32 5.16 13.67
N VAL A 237 37.68 6.44 13.69
CA VAL A 237 38.87 6.98 13.02
C VAL A 237 40.16 6.53 13.72
N VAL A 238 40.19 6.50 15.06
CA VAL A 238 41.36 6.00 15.81
C VAL A 238 41.59 4.51 15.56
N ILE A 239 40.52 3.71 15.51
CA ILE A 239 40.59 2.26 15.25
C ILE A 239 41.01 1.98 13.80
N SER A 240 40.45 2.70 12.81
CA SER A 240 40.84 2.52 11.40
C SER A 240 42.29 2.94 11.14
N ARG A 241 42.74 4.08 11.69
CA ARG A 241 44.14 4.53 11.58
C ARG A 241 45.15 3.55 12.18
N ARG A 242 44.81 2.90 13.31
CA ARG A 242 45.66 1.86 13.91
C ARG A 242 45.72 0.57 13.08
N ARG A 243 44.72 0.27 12.25
CA ARG A 243 44.77 -0.83 11.28
C ARG A 243 45.61 -0.51 10.05
N SER A 244 45.55 0.72 9.52
CA SER A 244 46.24 1.11 8.28
C SER A 244 47.79 1.09 8.33
N ALA A 245 48.40 0.92 9.51
CA ALA A 245 49.86 0.85 9.67
C ALA A 245 50.46 -0.55 9.42
N LYS A 246 49.66 -1.59 9.15
CA LYS A 246 50.15 -2.92 8.74
C LYS A 246 49.33 -3.50 7.58
N GLN A 247 50.01 -3.67 6.44
CA GLN A 247 49.60 -4.31 5.16
C GLN A 247 48.66 -3.51 4.21
N PRO A 248 48.86 -3.62 2.88
CA PRO A 248 47.93 -3.16 1.84
C PRO A 248 46.84 -4.20 1.53
N LEU A 249 45.74 -3.75 0.89
CA LEU A 249 44.49 -4.51 0.73
C LEU A 249 44.46 -5.47 -0.49
N ALA A 250 43.89 -6.67 -0.27
CA ALA A 250 43.07 -7.38 -1.26
C ALA A 250 42.04 -8.30 -0.57
N GLY A 251 40.83 -8.34 -1.15
CA GLY A 251 39.61 -9.08 -0.79
C GLY A 251 39.63 -10.25 0.22
N GLY A 252 38.74 -10.15 1.22
CA GLY A 252 38.08 -11.30 1.87
C GLY A 252 38.70 -11.82 3.18
N THR A 253 37.82 -12.34 4.04
CA THR A 253 38.11 -13.06 5.30
C THR A 253 38.83 -12.30 6.43
N ILE A 254 38.00 -11.72 7.29
CA ILE A 254 38.08 -11.69 8.77
C ILE A 254 39.36 -12.33 9.38
N GLY A 255 40.22 -11.52 10.02
CA GLY A 255 41.16 -12.08 11.01
C GLY A 255 42.51 -11.38 11.24
N LEU A 256 42.51 -10.39 12.15
CA LEU A 256 43.57 -10.20 13.18
C LEU A 256 45.03 -9.84 12.77
N PHE A 257 45.42 -8.58 12.97
CA PHE A 257 46.78 -8.27 13.49
C PHE A 257 46.86 -6.90 14.20
N LEU A 258 46.89 -6.88 15.55
CA LEU A 258 47.79 -6.04 16.38
C LEU A 258 47.41 -6.00 17.86
N LEU A 259 48.22 -6.68 18.67
CA LEU A 259 48.74 -6.33 20.01
C LEU A 259 49.61 -7.55 20.39
N LEU A 260 50.89 -7.47 20.76
CA LEU A 260 51.64 -6.40 21.43
C LEU A 260 53.13 -6.35 21.02
N CYS A 261 53.81 -5.26 21.40
CA CYS A 261 55.12 -5.33 22.06
C CYS A 261 54.86 -4.95 23.54
N PHE A 262 55.47 -5.48 24.58
CA PHE A 262 56.64 -6.37 24.80
C PHE A 262 56.15 -7.64 25.57
N GLY A 263 56.83 -8.77 25.78
CA GLY A 263 58.23 -9.21 25.56
C GLY A 263 58.78 -9.87 26.86
N ALA A 264 59.59 -10.93 26.87
CA ALA A 264 60.03 -11.88 25.82
C ALA A 264 60.70 -13.13 26.47
N ALA A 265 60.50 -14.36 25.95
CA ALA A 265 61.28 -15.56 26.34
C ALA A 265 61.21 -16.69 25.28
N SER A 266 62.35 -17.34 25.07
CA SER A 266 62.75 -18.27 23.99
C SER A 266 62.03 -19.64 23.93
N ALA A 267 61.93 -20.21 22.71
CA ALA A 267 62.21 -21.63 22.39
C ALA A 267 62.23 -21.86 20.85
N GLU A 268 62.85 -22.94 20.40
CA GLU A 268 63.41 -23.08 19.04
C GLU A 268 62.52 -23.74 17.95
N ALA A 269 63.08 -23.70 16.74
CA ALA A 269 62.54 -24.07 15.44
C ALA A 269 62.08 -25.54 15.25
N GLN A 270 61.24 -25.75 14.21
CA GLN A 270 61.41 -26.86 13.27
C GLN A 270 60.78 -26.52 11.90
N GLU A 271 61.52 -26.71 10.81
CA GLU A 271 61.02 -26.56 9.42
C GLU A 271 60.21 -27.78 8.92
N ARG A 272 59.42 -27.60 7.85
CA ARG A 272 59.15 -28.58 6.76
C ARG A 272 58.46 -27.89 5.56
N PRO A 273 58.49 -28.46 4.33
CA PRO A 273 58.93 -27.68 3.17
C PRO A 273 57.89 -27.46 2.06
N ARG A 274 58.25 -26.57 1.12
CA ARG A 274 57.50 -26.21 -0.09
C ARG A 274 57.49 -27.34 -1.13
N GLN A 275 56.41 -27.41 -1.92
CA GLN A 275 56.47 -27.94 -3.30
C GLN A 275 56.02 -26.88 -4.32
N ARG A 276 56.64 -26.94 -5.51
CA ARG A 276 56.57 -25.94 -6.57
C ARG A 276 55.49 -26.29 -7.61
N ARG A 277 54.92 -25.27 -8.27
CA ARG A 277 54.36 -25.38 -9.63
C ARG A 277 55.39 -24.86 -10.65
N PRO A 278 55.53 -25.47 -11.84
CA PRO A 278 56.17 -24.84 -12.99
C PRO A 278 55.15 -24.01 -13.84
N PRO A 279 55.60 -22.96 -14.56
CA PRO A 279 54.78 -22.19 -15.51
C PRO A 279 55.24 -22.31 -16.98
N ALA A 280 54.34 -21.97 -17.93
CA ALA A 280 54.55 -21.31 -19.24
C ALA A 280 53.22 -21.43 -20.04
N GLN A 281 52.56 -20.42 -20.64
CA GLN A 281 52.92 -19.28 -21.53
C GLN A 281 53.26 -19.65 -22.99
N ALA A 282 52.38 -19.22 -23.91
CA ALA A 282 52.59 -18.65 -25.26
C ALA A 282 51.20 -18.67 -25.96
N ASP A 283 50.49 -17.55 -26.11
CA ASP A 283 50.61 -16.53 -27.17
C ASP A 283 50.20 -17.00 -28.58
N SER A 284 49.10 -16.46 -29.12
CA SER A 284 49.18 -15.55 -30.29
C SER A 284 47.80 -15.02 -30.76
N LEU A 285 47.66 -13.70 -30.73
CA LEU A 285 47.15 -12.81 -31.79
C LEU A 285 45.72 -12.95 -32.39
N ARG A 286 45.18 -11.74 -32.64
CA ARG A 286 43.96 -11.39 -33.37
C ARG A 286 43.99 -11.87 -34.83
N ASP A 287 42.81 -12.16 -35.38
CA ASP A 287 42.41 -11.50 -36.64
C ASP A 287 40.88 -11.28 -36.69
N SER A 288 40.45 -10.39 -37.57
CA SER A 288 39.10 -9.86 -37.69
C SER A 288 38.51 -10.08 -39.08
N THR A 289 37.42 -10.84 -39.17
CA THR A 289 36.55 -10.82 -40.37
C THR A 289 35.08 -10.81 -39.96
N ARG A 290 34.39 -9.73 -40.32
CA ARG A 290 32.92 -9.72 -40.42
C ARG A 290 32.49 -10.67 -41.53
N LEU A 291 31.43 -11.43 -41.30
CA LEU A 291 30.53 -11.90 -42.36
C LEU A 291 29.11 -11.77 -41.85
N ASP A 292 28.45 -10.69 -42.24
CA ASP A 292 26.99 -10.59 -42.17
C ASP A 292 26.39 -11.58 -43.18
N ARG A 293 25.39 -12.36 -42.76
CA ARG A 293 24.39 -12.86 -43.70
C ARG A 293 23.03 -12.95 -43.05
N ASP A 294 22.15 -12.15 -43.61
CA ASP A 294 20.77 -11.96 -43.20
C ASP A 294 19.89 -13.21 -43.41
N SER A 295 18.78 -13.21 -42.67
CA SER A 295 17.49 -13.82 -43.01
C SER A 295 17.46 -15.14 -43.83
N LEU A 296 17.11 -16.23 -43.15
CA LEU A 296 16.13 -17.19 -43.70
C LEU A 296 15.22 -17.67 -42.55
N GLY A 297 13.98 -17.18 -42.53
CA GLY A 297 13.02 -17.49 -41.49
C GLY A 297 12.46 -18.90 -41.65
N GLY A 298 12.82 -19.80 -40.73
CA GLY A 298 12.19 -21.11 -40.57
C GLY A 298 12.31 -21.55 -39.10
N ARG A 299 11.20 -21.52 -38.36
CA ARG A 299 11.14 -21.99 -36.97
C ARG A 299 11.21 -23.53 -36.92
N ALA A 300 12.41 -24.08 -37.11
CA ALA A 300 12.77 -25.37 -36.54
C ALA A 300 13.03 -25.21 -35.03
N GLY A 301 12.78 -26.26 -34.24
CA GLY A 301 12.76 -26.18 -32.78
C GLY A 301 14.05 -25.61 -32.18
N GLN A 302 13.91 -24.72 -31.20
CA GLN A 302 15.05 -24.12 -30.50
C GLN A 302 15.93 -25.20 -29.86
N THR A 303 17.16 -25.30 -30.33
CA THR A 303 18.23 -26.04 -29.65
C THR A 303 18.51 -25.40 -28.29
N LEU A 304 18.82 -26.22 -27.28
CA LEU A 304 19.15 -25.77 -25.94
C LEU A 304 20.19 -24.65 -25.95
N ASP A 305 20.04 -23.62 -25.11
CA ASP A 305 21.10 -22.63 -24.92
C ASP A 305 22.36 -23.34 -24.44
N THR A 306 23.44 -23.20 -25.22
CA THR A 306 24.75 -23.78 -24.93
C THR A 306 25.33 -23.30 -23.59
N ALA A 307 24.90 -22.16 -23.06
CA ALA A 307 25.28 -21.71 -21.72
C ALA A 307 24.59 -22.53 -20.62
N THR A 308 23.26 -22.73 -20.73
CA THR A 308 22.47 -23.53 -19.78
C THR A 308 22.86 -25.01 -19.83
N ALA A 309 23.08 -25.56 -21.03
CA ALA A 309 23.58 -26.91 -21.22
C ALA A 309 24.89 -27.16 -20.45
N ARG A 310 25.85 -26.22 -20.55
CA ARG A 310 27.15 -26.32 -19.84
C ARG A 310 27.02 -26.22 -18.32
N ARG A 311 26.10 -25.43 -17.78
CA ARG A 311 25.87 -25.35 -16.32
C ARG A 311 25.37 -26.67 -15.73
N LEU A 312 24.53 -27.38 -16.49
CA LEU A 312 23.95 -28.67 -16.13
C LEU A 312 24.80 -29.88 -16.54
N GLY A 313 25.97 -29.66 -17.13
CA GLY A 313 26.85 -30.74 -17.62
C GLY A 313 26.34 -31.50 -18.86
N LEU A 314 25.30 -31.00 -19.52
CA LEU A 314 24.69 -31.65 -20.70
C LEU A 314 25.52 -31.38 -21.97
N PRO A 315 25.92 -32.43 -22.72
CA PRO A 315 26.65 -32.26 -23.98
C PRO A 315 25.72 -31.74 -25.09
N THR A 316 26.15 -30.74 -25.85
CA THR A 316 25.35 -30.14 -26.93
C THR A 316 25.56 -30.79 -28.30
N ALA A 317 26.58 -31.63 -28.44
CA ALA A 317 26.92 -32.40 -29.62
C ALA A 317 27.75 -33.64 -29.21
N PRO A 318 27.83 -34.69 -30.07
CA PRO A 318 28.72 -35.82 -29.84
C PRO A 318 30.20 -35.41 -29.74
N SER A 319 30.99 -36.09 -28.91
CA SER A 319 32.43 -35.80 -28.72
C SER A 319 33.31 -36.19 -29.91
N ARG A 320 32.77 -37.01 -30.82
CA ARG A 320 33.41 -37.52 -32.04
C ARG A 320 32.43 -37.41 -33.21
N SER A 321 32.94 -37.15 -34.41
CA SER A 321 32.17 -37.20 -35.66
C SER A 321 32.54 -38.44 -36.50
N PHE A 322 31.65 -38.79 -37.42
CA PHE A 322 31.94 -39.74 -38.49
C PHE A 322 32.68 -39.04 -39.65
N ALA A 323 33.49 -39.81 -40.38
CA ALA A 323 34.02 -39.36 -41.66
C ALA A 323 32.88 -39.12 -42.67
N PRO A 324 33.05 -38.24 -43.67
CA PRO A 324 32.11 -38.13 -44.77
C PRO A 324 31.93 -39.48 -45.48
N ALA A 325 30.79 -39.69 -46.13
CA ALA A 325 30.59 -40.88 -46.94
C ALA A 325 31.62 -40.92 -48.09
N ASP A 326 32.23 -42.08 -48.30
CA ASP A 326 32.97 -42.35 -49.53
C ASP A 326 32.01 -42.55 -50.71
N SER A 327 32.56 -42.63 -51.92
CA SER A 327 31.80 -42.78 -53.16
C SER A 327 30.95 -44.05 -53.20
N VAL A 328 31.37 -45.11 -52.50
CA VAL A 328 30.64 -46.39 -52.42
C VAL A 328 29.44 -46.26 -51.49
N LEU A 329 29.63 -45.68 -50.31
CA LEU A 329 28.56 -45.46 -49.34
C LEU A 329 27.54 -44.44 -49.86
N SER A 330 27.95 -43.41 -50.61
CA SER A 330 27.01 -42.49 -51.26
C SER A 330 26.17 -43.19 -52.33
N GLU A 331 26.78 -44.04 -53.16
CA GLU A 331 26.09 -44.78 -54.22
C GLU A 331 25.11 -45.82 -53.66
N LEU A 332 25.48 -46.49 -52.56
CA LEU A 332 24.59 -47.38 -51.83
C LEU A 332 23.42 -46.63 -51.17
N LEU A 333 23.67 -45.48 -50.54
CA LEU A 333 22.62 -44.65 -49.94
C LEU A 333 21.68 -44.02 -50.97
N GLY A 334 22.11 -43.85 -52.23
CA GLY A 334 21.27 -43.42 -53.34
C GLY A 334 20.25 -44.47 -53.82
N ARG A 335 20.37 -45.73 -53.40
CA ARG A 335 19.47 -46.83 -53.81
C ARG A 335 18.34 -47.04 -52.80
N SER A 336 17.13 -47.29 -53.31
CA SER A 336 15.97 -47.58 -52.48
C SER A 336 16.19 -48.82 -51.61
N GLY A 337 15.82 -48.71 -50.33
CA GLY A 337 15.94 -49.80 -49.34
C GLY A 337 17.25 -49.84 -48.54
N TYR A 338 18.31 -49.18 -48.98
CA TYR A 338 19.58 -49.15 -48.25
C TYR A 338 19.58 -48.12 -47.11
N GLN A 339 20.21 -48.47 -45.97
CA GLN A 339 20.34 -47.60 -44.81
C GLN A 339 21.68 -47.82 -44.11
N ALA A 340 22.49 -46.77 -44.00
CA ALA A 340 23.72 -46.81 -43.23
C ALA A 340 23.41 -46.85 -41.72
N THR A 341 24.07 -47.77 -41.02
CA THR A 341 24.32 -47.68 -39.58
C THR A 341 25.83 -47.53 -39.45
N ARG A 342 26.29 -46.36 -39.02
CA ARG A 342 27.73 -46.09 -38.84
C ARG A 342 28.09 -46.35 -37.39
N TYR A 343 29.26 -46.93 -37.15
CA TYR A 343 29.79 -47.09 -35.80
C TYR A 343 31.30 -46.86 -35.78
N ARG A 344 31.78 -46.33 -34.66
CA ARG A 344 33.18 -45.95 -34.42
C ARG A 344 33.48 -46.16 -32.94
N ALA A 345 34.54 -46.88 -32.63
CA ALA A 345 34.98 -47.14 -31.26
C ALA A 345 36.50 -47.38 -31.27
N ASP A 346 37.12 -47.39 -30.09
CA ASP A 346 38.54 -47.69 -29.96
C ASP A 346 38.81 -49.20 -30.15
N SER A 347 37.83 -50.06 -29.83
CA SER A 347 37.76 -51.47 -30.26
C SER A 347 36.34 -51.86 -30.71
N ALA A 348 36.24 -52.82 -31.64
CA ALA A 348 34.98 -53.40 -32.09
C ALA A 348 35.11 -54.92 -32.22
N THR A 349 34.38 -55.67 -31.40
CA THR A 349 34.40 -57.14 -31.37
C THR A 349 33.08 -57.69 -31.89
N VAL A 350 33.14 -58.55 -32.91
CA VAL A 350 31.97 -59.21 -33.50
C VAL A 350 31.95 -60.69 -33.12
N PHE A 351 30.98 -61.09 -32.33
CA PHE A 351 30.74 -62.46 -31.90
C PHE A 351 29.77 -63.13 -32.88
N MET A 352 30.33 -63.89 -33.83
CA MET A 352 29.55 -64.51 -34.93
C MET A 352 28.55 -65.55 -34.44
N GLN A 353 28.88 -66.34 -33.40
CA GLN A 353 27.98 -67.33 -32.80
C GLN A 353 26.76 -66.68 -32.10
N ASP A 354 26.98 -65.59 -31.37
CA ASP A 354 25.95 -64.84 -30.64
C ASP A 354 25.17 -63.84 -31.51
N GLN A 355 25.60 -63.65 -32.77
CA GLN A 355 25.21 -62.51 -33.62
C GLN A 355 25.28 -61.15 -32.88
N ARG A 356 26.36 -60.93 -32.13
CA ARG A 356 26.52 -59.81 -31.20
C ARG A 356 27.71 -58.93 -31.58
N VAL A 357 27.49 -57.63 -31.72
CA VAL A 357 28.52 -56.62 -31.93
C VAL A 357 28.75 -55.89 -30.62
N ARG A 358 29.99 -55.77 -30.15
CA ARG A 358 30.37 -55.01 -28.95
C ARG A 358 31.42 -53.97 -29.33
N LEU A 359 31.10 -52.71 -29.09
CA LEU A 359 31.93 -51.54 -29.33
C LEU A 359 32.44 -51.04 -27.98
N GLU A 360 33.74 -50.78 -27.84
CA GLU A 360 34.34 -50.36 -26.55
C GLU A 360 35.34 -49.22 -26.74
N GLY A 361 35.44 -48.36 -25.72
CA GLY A 361 36.30 -47.17 -25.71
C GLY A 361 35.71 -46.08 -26.61
N LYS A 362 34.99 -45.13 -26.00
CA LYS A 362 34.36 -43.99 -26.70
C LYS A 362 33.60 -44.43 -27.95
N ALA A 363 32.73 -45.40 -27.76
CA ALA A 363 31.88 -45.98 -28.78
C ALA A 363 30.80 -44.97 -29.21
N LEU A 364 30.66 -44.80 -30.51
CA LEU A 364 29.75 -43.89 -31.17
C LEU A 364 29.01 -44.67 -32.26
N THR A 365 27.70 -44.54 -32.33
CA THR A 365 26.88 -45.13 -33.41
C THR A 365 25.85 -44.12 -33.93
N GLU A 366 25.70 -44.02 -35.25
CA GLU A 366 24.72 -43.17 -35.93
C GLU A 366 23.80 -44.03 -36.80
N ARG A 367 22.49 -43.81 -36.67
CA ARG A 367 21.47 -44.46 -37.51
C ARG A 367 20.29 -43.51 -37.72
N ARG A 368 19.96 -43.22 -38.99
CA ARG A 368 18.81 -42.37 -39.39
C ARG A 368 18.79 -40.96 -38.73
N GLY A 369 19.95 -40.39 -38.45
CA GLY A 369 20.09 -39.06 -37.83
C GLY A 369 20.03 -39.03 -36.29
N SER A 370 19.84 -40.18 -35.64
CA SER A 370 20.03 -40.33 -34.19
C SER A 370 21.44 -40.84 -33.93
N THR A 371 22.16 -40.23 -32.97
CA THR A 371 23.53 -40.60 -32.61
C THR A 371 23.61 -40.99 -31.14
N LEU A 372 24.24 -42.12 -30.83
CA LEU A 372 24.45 -42.61 -29.47
C LEU A 372 25.94 -42.74 -29.19
N GLU A 373 26.40 -42.13 -28.10
CA GLU A 373 27.77 -42.17 -27.60
C GLU A 373 27.80 -42.82 -26.21
N ALA A 374 28.73 -43.74 -25.93
CA ALA A 374 28.94 -44.37 -24.62
C ALA A 374 30.35 -44.98 -24.53
N ASP A 375 30.81 -45.40 -23.35
CA ASP A 375 32.06 -46.18 -23.25
C ASP A 375 31.93 -47.58 -23.84
N THR A 376 30.76 -48.21 -23.71
CA THR A 376 30.45 -49.52 -24.31
C THR A 376 29.07 -49.49 -24.97
N ILE A 377 28.97 -50.00 -26.20
CA ILE A 377 27.70 -50.24 -26.91
C ILE A 377 27.68 -51.68 -27.40
N THR A 378 26.71 -52.48 -26.94
CA THR A 378 26.50 -53.86 -27.36
C THR A 378 25.17 -53.98 -28.11
N TYR A 379 25.21 -54.52 -29.32
CA TYR A 379 24.02 -54.86 -30.11
C TYR A 379 23.92 -56.36 -30.35
N ARG A 380 22.75 -56.95 -30.10
CA ARG A 380 22.44 -58.37 -30.33
C ARG A 380 21.40 -58.49 -31.45
N SER A 381 21.79 -59.04 -32.60
CA SER A 381 20.90 -59.11 -33.76
C SER A 381 19.70 -60.04 -33.53
N ALA A 382 19.90 -61.18 -32.87
CA ALA A 382 18.85 -62.19 -32.66
C ALA A 382 17.70 -61.72 -31.75
N SER A 383 17.96 -60.77 -30.84
CA SER A 383 16.96 -60.21 -29.92
C SER A 383 16.66 -58.73 -30.16
N CYS A 384 17.18 -58.16 -31.26
CA CYS A 384 17.10 -56.74 -31.61
C CYS A 384 17.61 -55.75 -30.53
N LEU A 385 18.26 -56.23 -29.47
CA LEU A 385 18.55 -55.46 -28.26
C LEU A 385 19.88 -54.71 -28.39
N LEU A 386 19.85 -53.42 -28.06
CA LEU A 386 21.00 -52.55 -27.90
C LEU A 386 21.12 -52.17 -26.42
N ASP A 387 22.24 -52.49 -25.78
CA ASP A 387 22.62 -52.03 -24.43
C ASP A 387 23.82 -51.09 -24.56
N ALA A 388 23.77 -49.91 -23.94
CA ALA A 388 24.88 -48.95 -23.85
C ALA A 388 25.09 -48.50 -22.41
N SER A 389 26.36 -48.40 -21.98
CA SER A 389 26.75 -48.13 -20.59
C SER A 389 28.09 -47.40 -20.50
N GLY A 390 28.30 -46.67 -19.40
CA GLY A 390 29.42 -45.75 -19.23
C GLY A 390 29.11 -44.43 -19.93
N ASP A 391 28.47 -43.53 -19.18
CA ASP A 391 27.94 -42.22 -19.60
C ASP A 391 27.24 -42.18 -20.98
N PRO A 392 26.25 -43.05 -21.24
CA PRO A 392 25.54 -43.06 -22.51
C PRO A 392 24.75 -41.76 -22.77
N LYS A 393 25.00 -41.16 -23.93
CA LYS A 393 24.41 -39.91 -24.42
C LYS A 393 23.74 -40.17 -25.76
N LEU A 394 22.42 -40.07 -25.81
CA LEU A 394 21.62 -40.18 -27.02
C LEU A 394 21.23 -38.79 -27.53
N PHE A 395 21.68 -38.47 -28.73
CA PHE A 395 21.35 -37.26 -29.48
C PHE A 395 20.30 -37.61 -30.54
N ASP A 396 19.04 -37.20 -30.36
CA ASP A 396 17.97 -37.44 -31.33
C ASP A 396 17.18 -36.16 -31.62
N ARG A 397 17.22 -35.70 -32.88
CA ARG A 397 16.36 -34.61 -33.42
C ARG A 397 16.28 -33.35 -32.54
N GLY A 398 17.40 -32.95 -31.96
CA GLY A 398 17.52 -31.76 -31.11
C GLY A 398 17.24 -31.98 -29.62
N GLN A 399 16.90 -33.20 -29.20
CA GLN A 399 16.88 -33.61 -27.80
C GLN A 399 18.16 -34.38 -27.45
N VAL A 400 18.65 -34.19 -26.23
CA VAL A 400 19.78 -34.93 -25.67
C VAL A 400 19.28 -35.66 -24.44
N LEU A 401 19.47 -36.97 -24.39
CA LEU A 401 19.13 -37.82 -23.26
C LEU A 401 20.43 -38.40 -22.71
N VAL A 402 20.69 -38.12 -21.43
CA VAL A 402 21.88 -38.60 -20.70
C VAL A 402 21.39 -39.41 -19.51
N GLY A 403 21.98 -40.57 -19.27
CA GLY A 403 21.71 -41.42 -18.11
C GLY A 403 22.88 -42.37 -17.86
N GLU A 404 22.74 -43.32 -16.93
CA GLU A 404 23.81 -44.28 -16.60
C GLU A 404 23.83 -45.50 -17.54
N GLN A 405 22.65 -45.93 -17.98
CA GLN A 405 22.47 -47.05 -18.89
C GLN A 405 21.32 -46.78 -19.88
N ILE A 406 21.52 -47.12 -21.15
CA ILE A 406 20.48 -47.12 -22.19
C ILE A 406 20.25 -48.55 -22.66
N ARG A 407 19.01 -49.02 -22.60
CA ARG A 407 18.57 -50.29 -23.20
C ARG A 407 17.49 -50.00 -24.24
N TYR A 408 17.70 -50.40 -25.48
CA TYR A 408 16.82 -50.07 -26.61
C TYR A 408 16.56 -51.29 -27.51
N ASP A 409 15.29 -51.66 -27.66
CA ASP A 409 14.82 -52.62 -28.65
C ASP A 409 14.69 -51.94 -30.01
N THR A 410 15.54 -52.36 -30.96
CA THR A 410 15.59 -51.76 -32.31
C THR A 410 14.47 -52.22 -33.25
N CYS A 411 13.76 -53.31 -32.92
CA CYS A 411 12.67 -53.87 -33.71
C CYS A 411 11.32 -53.26 -33.29
N VAL A 412 11.02 -53.20 -31.99
CA VAL A 412 9.83 -52.54 -31.44
C VAL A 412 10.03 -51.03 -31.29
N ARG A 413 11.29 -50.55 -31.39
CA ARG A 413 11.70 -49.14 -31.34
C ARG A 413 11.41 -48.44 -30.00
N ARG A 414 11.59 -49.18 -28.89
CA ARG A 414 11.36 -48.72 -27.52
C ARG A 414 12.64 -48.85 -26.71
N GLY A 415 12.93 -47.84 -25.89
CA GLY A 415 14.02 -47.93 -24.93
C GLY A 415 13.65 -47.52 -23.52
N VAL A 416 14.55 -47.83 -22.60
CA VAL A 416 14.61 -47.34 -21.23
C VAL A 416 15.99 -46.75 -21.00
N ILE A 417 16.05 -45.58 -20.40
CA ILE A 417 17.25 -44.87 -19.98
C ILE A 417 17.15 -44.74 -18.46
N SER A 418 18.09 -45.34 -17.74
CA SER A 418 18.13 -45.27 -16.27
C SER A 418 18.82 -44.01 -15.79
N GLU A 419 18.27 -43.42 -14.73
CA GLU A 419 18.65 -42.09 -14.21
C GLU A 419 18.76 -41.01 -15.30
N ALA A 420 17.80 -41.03 -16.23
CA ALA A 420 17.78 -40.12 -17.36
C ALA A 420 17.50 -38.69 -16.91
N LEU A 421 18.40 -37.75 -17.21
CA LEU A 421 18.14 -36.32 -17.10
C LEU A 421 17.62 -35.80 -18.45
N THR A 422 16.42 -35.23 -18.44
CA THR A 422 15.78 -34.61 -19.60
C THR A 422 15.10 -33.30 -19.21
N ASN A 423 14.68 -32.50 -20.18
CA ASN A 423 13.95 -31.26 -19.95
C ASN A 423 12.75 -31.08 -20.89
N PHE A 424 11.84 -30.23 -20.48
CA PHE A 424 10.69 -29.79 -21.25
C PHE A 424 10.37 -28.33 -20.93
N THR A 425 9.80 -27.62 -21.90
CA THR A 425 9.43 -26.20 -21.76
C THR A 425 7.93 -26.06 -21.57
N GLU A 426 7.51 -25.31 -20.58
CA GLU A 426 6.11 -24.94 -20.31
C GLU A 426 6.03 -23.41 -20.22
N GLY A 427 5.26 -22.77 -21.11
CA GLY A 427 5.24 -21.30 -21.21
C GLY A 427 6.64 -20.72 -21.48
N SER A 428 7.18 -19.96 -20.53
CA SER A 428 8.57 -19.49 -20.53
C SER A 428 9.49 -20.25 -19.56
N THR A 429 8.99 -21.22 -18.82
CA THR A 429 9.72 -21.99 -17.81
C THR A 429 10.32 -23.25 -18.42
N VAL A 430 11.57 -23.57 -18.04
CA VAL A 430 12.21 -24.86 -18.34
C VAL A 430 12.05 -25.76 -17.12
N TRP A 431 11.49 -26.95 -17.33
CA TRP A 431 11.40 -28.01 -16.34
C TRP A 431 12.41 -29.10 -16.63
N PHE A 432 13.02 -29.62 -15.57
CA PHE A 432 13.92 -30.75 -15.57
C PHE A 432 13.20 -31.97 -14.98
N LEU A 433 13.41 -33.13 -15.60
CA LEU A 433 12.94 -34.42 -15.11
C LEU A 433 14.15 -35.35 -15.01
N ARG A 434 14.35 -35.96 -13.83
CA ARG A 434 15.32 -37.02 -13.58
C ARG A 434 14.58 -38.32 -13.24
N GLY A 435 15.05 -39.46 -13.72
CA GLY A 435 14.58 -40.80 -13.31
C GLY A 435 14.59 -41.83 -14.44
N ASP A 436 13.98 -43.00 -14.24
CA ASP A 436 13.92 -44.06 -15.25
C ASP A 436 12.96 -43.67 -16.40
N VAL A 437 13.49 -43.16 -17.50
CA VAL A 437 12.69 -42.69 -18.65
C VAL A 437 12.62 -43.76 -19.74
N SER A 438 11.41 -44.16 -20.10
CA SER A 438 11.14 -44.97 -21.28
C SER A 438 10.55 -44.13 -22.41
N GLN A 439 11.24 -44.15 -23.55
CA GLN A 439 10.81 -43.51 -24.78
C GLN A 439 10.37 -44.57 -25.79
N ASP A 440 9.14 -44.45 -26.26
CA ASP A 440 8.68 -45.13 -27.47
C ASP A 440 8.99 -44.21 -28.65
N SER A 441 9.85 -44.62 -29.59
CA SER A 441 10.18 -43.80 -30.76
C SER A 441 9.25 -44.05 -31.97
N SER A 442 8.24 -44.93 -31.80
CA SER A 442 7.13 -45.11 -32.74
C SER A 442 5.89 -44.30 -32.39
N SER A 443 5.76 -43.83 -31.13
CA SER A 443 4.65 -43.00 -30.67
C SER A 443 5.14 -41.76 -29.95
N ASN A 444 4.36 -40.68 -29.98
CA ASN A 444 4.72 -39.41 -29.32
C ASN A 444 4.52 -39.48 -27.78
N ARG A 445 4.98 -40.55 -27.12
CA ARG A 445 4.72 -40.85 -25.70
C ARG A 445 6.01 -41.16 -24.95
N ILE A 446 6.21 -40.46 -23.86
CA ILE A 446 7.30 -40.69 -22.92
C ILE A 446 6.68 -41.16 -21.60
N TYR A 447 7.26 -42.19 -21.01
CA TYR A 447 6.92 -42.68 -19.70
C TYR A 447 8.13 -42.47 -18.80
N ALA A 448 7.94 -42.14 -17.53
CA ALA A 448 9.02 -42.16 -16.56
C ALA A 448 8.57 -42.83 -15.26
N ALA A 449 9.48 -43.49 -14.57
CA ALA A 449 9.27 -44.10 -13.27
C ALA A 449 10.25 -43.50 -12.25
N SER A 450 9.85 -43.53 -10.97
CA SER A 450 10.67 -43.04 -9.84
C SER A 450 11.28 -41.65 -10.10
N SER A 451 10.49 -40.72 -10.64
CA SER A 451 11.02 -39.52 -11.28
C SER A 451 10.89 -38.28 -10.40
N GLU A 452 11.89 -37.40 -10.46
CA GLU A 452 11.91 -36.08 -9.83
C GLU A 452 11.68 -35.00 -10.89
N ILE A 453 10.79 -34.04 -10.62
CA ILE A 453 10.44 -32.95 -11.55
C ILE A 453 10.60 -31.59 -10.86
N THR A 454 11.34 -30.65 -11.46
CA THR A 454 11.62 -29.31 -10.90
C THR A 454 11.91 -28.28 -11.99
N SER A 455 11.64 -26.98 -11.75
CA SER A 455 12.10 -25.87 -12.62
C SER A 455 13.51 -25.38 -12.25
N CYS A 456 14.00 -25.75 -11.06
CA CYS A 456 15.26 -25.29 -10.51
C CYS A 456 16.44 -25.77 -11.37
N ASP A 457 17.30 -24.85 -11.82
CA ASP A 457 18.49 -25.15 -12.64
C ASP A 457 19.73 -25.56 -11.81
N LEU A 458 19.56 -25.77 -10.50
CA LEU A 458 20.63 -26.16 -9.58
C LEU A 458 20.78 -27.69 -9.50
N PRO A 459 22.01 -28.23 -9.35
CA PRO A 459 22.25 -29.68 -9.24
C PRO A 459 21.55 -30.36 -8.06
N ILE A 460 21.35 -29.60 -6.97
CA ILE A 460 20.53 -29.97 -5.81
C ILE A 460 19.39 -28.95 -5.79
N PRO A 461 18.18 -29.31 -6.23
CA PRO A 461 17.11 -28.34 -6.39
C PRO A 461 16.55 -27.90 -5.03
N HIS A 462 16.09 -26.65 -4.94
CA HIS A 462 15.41 -26.18 -3.72
C HIS A 462 14.10 -26.92 -3.45
N TYR A 463 13.47 -27.44 -4.49
CA TYR A 463 12.22 -28.20 -4.41
C TYR A 463 12.10 -29.15 -5.60
N TYR A 464 11.34 -30.24 -5.45
CA TYR A 464 11.03 -31.15 -6.54
C TYR A 464 9.74 -31.93 -6.27
N PHE A 465 9.07 -32.37 -7.33
CA PHE A 465 7.96 -33.30 -7.27
C PHE A 465 8.48 -34.72 -7.56
N ALA A 466 8.47 -35.58 -6.55
CA ALA A 466 8.76 -37.00 -6.71
C ALA A 466 7.49 -37.74 -7.15
N ALA A 467 7.54 -38.47 -8.26
CA ALA A 467 6.41 -39.19 -8.84
C ALA A 467 6.79 -40.63 -9.21
N ARG A 468 6.02 -41.61 -8.73
CA ARG A 468 6.34 -43.04 -9.01
C ARG A 468 6.07 -43.43 -10.47
N GLN A 469 5.09 -42.81 -11.11
CA GLN A 469 4.72 -43.03 -12.50
C GLN A 469 4.42 -41.67 -13.15
N VAL A 470 5.09 -41.36 -14.25
CA VAL A 470 4.84 -40.19 -15.10
C VAL A 470 4.54 -40.66 -16.51
N LYS A 471 3.57 -40.03 -17.16
CA LYS A 471 3.20 -40.27 -18.56
C LYS A 471 3.03 -38.93 -19.25
N TRP A 472 3.85 -38.67 -20.25
CA TRP A 472 3.82 -37.47 -21.07
C TRP A 472 3.37 -37.80 -22.49
N VAL A 473 2.30 -37.16 -22.95
CA VAL A 473 1.63 -37.47 -24.22
C VAL A 473 1.70 -36.28 -25.17
N SER A 474 2.33 -36.51 -26.31
CA SER A 474 2.41 -35.62 -27.47
C SER A 474 2.88 -34.19 -27.18
N ARG A 475 3.75 -34.03 -26.17
CA ARG A 475 4.23 -32.74 -25.65
C ARG A 475 3.12 -31.81 -25.10
N ASN A 476 1.89 -32.30 -25.02
CA ASN A 476 0.71 -31.51 -24.64
C ASN A 476 0.22 -31.82 -23.22
N VAL A 477 0.31 -33.06 -22.73
CA VAL A 477 -0.28 -33.45 -21.44
C VAL A 477 0.67 -34.33 -20.64
N LEU A 478 0.98 -33.95 -19.41
CA LEU A 478 1.73 -34.72 -18.43
C LEU A 478 0.80 -35.19 -17.31
N VAL A 479 0.87 -36.48 -16.99
CA VAL A 479 0.13 -37.10 -15.89
C VAL A 479 1.10 -37.83 -14.98
N ALA A 480 1.14 -37.48 -13.70
CA ALA A 480 2.05 -38.05 -12.70
C ALA A 480 1.28 -38.62 -11.51
N ARG A 481 1.67 -39.79 -10.96
CA ARG A 481 0.99 -40.42 -9.80
C ARG A 481 1.80 -41.50 -9.05
N PRO A 482 1.54 -41.67 -7.74
CA PRO A 482 1.24 -40.57 -6.81
C PRO A 482 2.40 -39.57 -6.86
N VAL A 483 2.14 -38.32 -6.47
CA VAL A 483 3.14 -37.25 -6.48
C VAL A 483 3.34 -36.73 -5.06
N VAL A 484 4.59 -36.48 -4.68
CA VAL A 484 4.96 -35.84 -3.41
C VAL A 484 5.83 -34.63 -3.72
N LEU A 485 5.42 -33.46 -3.26
CA LEU A 485 6.23 -32.25 -3.27
C LEU A 485 7.22 -32.30 -2.11
N TYR A 486 8.50 -32.23 -2.43
CA TYR A 486 9.61 -32.06 -1.51
C TYR A 486 10.17 -30.64 -1.60
N VAL A 487 10.58 -30.07 -0.46
CA VAL A 487 11.41 -28.86 -0.39
C VAL A 487 12.70 -29.25 0.33
N ARG A 488 13.82 -29.21 -0.42
CA ARG A 488 14.97 -30.09 -0.17
C ARG A 488 14.48 -31.51 0.17
N ASP A 489 14.86 -32.05 1.33
CA ASP A 489 14.57 -33.44 1.70
C ASP A 489 13.24 -33.61 2.48
N VAL A 490 12.45 -32.54 2.66
CA VAL A 490 11.24 -32.55 3.49
C VAL A 490 9.98 -32.69 2.61
N PRO A 491 9.18 -33.76 2.76
CA PRO A 491 7.91 -33.89 2.06
C PRO A 491 6.86 -32.96 2.65
N ILE A 492 6.27 -32.09 1.82
CA ILE A 492 5.27 -31.09 2.22
C ILE A 492 3.85 -31.50 1.84
N LEU A 493 3.64 -32.00 0.61
CA LEU A 493 2.31 -32.26 0.06
C LEU A 493 2.29 -33.58 -0.71
N TRP A 494 1.32 -34.44 -0.41
CA TRP A 494 1.03 -35.66 -1.16
C TRP A 494 -0.23 -35.47 -2.01
N LEU A 495 -0.15 -35.86 -3.28
CA LEU A 495 -1.24 -35.79 -4.26
C LEU A 495 -1.43 -37.18 -4.91
N PRO A 496 -2.67 -37.68 -5.04
CA PRO A 496 -2.92 -38.99 -5.64
C PRO A 496 -2.57 -39.03 -7.14
N PHE A 497 -2.70 -37.89 -7.82
CA PHE A 497 -2.21 -37.65 -9.18
C PHE A 497 -2.08 -36.14 -9.43
N ILE A 498 -1.21 -35.77 -10.38
CA ILE A 498 -1.18 -34.46 -11.04
C ILE A 498 -1.53 -34.65 -12.51
N PHE A 499 -2.33 -33.74 -13.05
CA PHE A 499 -2.62 -33.61 -14.48
C PHE A 499 -2.23 -32.19 -14.88
N GLN A 500 -1.27 -32.04 -15.79
CA GLN A 500 -0.77 -30.77 -16.29
C GLN A 500 -0.90 -30.74 -17.81
N ASP A 501 -1.48 -29.66 -18.34
CA ASP A 501 -1.56 -29.38 -19.77
C ASP A 501 -0.43 -28.39 -20.11
N MET A 502 0.54 -28.86 -20.90
CA MET A 502 1.78 -28.15 -21.19
C MET A 502 1.71 -27.36 -22.50
N ARG A 503 0.51 -27.18 -23.06
CA ARG A 503 0.30 -26.32 -24.23
C ARG A 503 0.46 -24.85 -23.80
N PRO A 504 1.20 -24.02 -24.55
CA PRO A 504 1.36 -22.60 -24.21
C PRO A 504 0.02 -21.87 -24.32
N GLY A 505 -0.35 -21.12 -23.28
CA GLY A 505 -1.60 -20.35 -23.20
C GLY A 505 -2.46 -20.71 -22.00
N ARG A 506 -3.71 -20.22 -21.99
CA ARG A 506 -4.67 -20.46 -20.89
C ARG A 506 -5.09 -21.93 -20.85
N HIS A 507 -4.74 -22.66 -19.79
CA HIS A 507 -5.15 -24.05 -19.60
C HIS A 507 -5.95 -24.27 -18.30
N SER A 508 -6.74 -25.34 -18.25
CA SER A 508 -7.54 -25.68 -17.06
C SER A 508 -6.70 -26.47 -16.03
N GLY A 509 -6.99 -26.34 -14.73
CA GLY A 509 -6.17 -26.95 -13.67
C GLY A 509 -6.76 -26.84 -12.26
N ILE A 510 -6.19 -27.60 -11.32
CA ILE A 510 -6.58 -27.56 -9.89
C ILE A 510 -5.88 -26.37 -9.23
N LEU A 511 -6.60 -25.61 -8.41
CA LEU A 511 -6.00 -24.53 -7.61
C LEU A 511 -5.22 -25.11 -6.42
N ILE A 512 -4.01 -24.59 -6.19
CA ILE A 512 -3.16 -25.03 -5.07
C ILE A 512 -3.76 -24.54 -3.74
N PRO A 513 -4.06 -25.44 -2.79
CA PRO A 513 -4.61 -25.06 -1.49
C PRO A 513 -3.59 -24.32 -0.64
N GLN A 514 -4.08 -23.38 0.17
CA GLN A 514 -3.28 -22.54 1.07
C GLN A 514 -3.64 -22.84 2.53
N PHE A 515 -2.62 -22.82 3.40
CA PHE A 515 -2.74 -23.10 4.83
C PHE A 515 -2.27 -21.89 5.66
N GLY A 516 -2.88 -21.64 6.82
CA GLY A 516 -2.56 -20.49 7.66
C GLY A 516 -1.39 -20.72 8.62
N PHE A 517 -0.55 -19.70 8.86
CA PHE A 517 0.59 -19.84 9.79
C PHE A 517 0.17 -20.00 11.26
N ASN A 518 -1.08 -19.63 11.61
CA ASN A 518 -1.69 -19.90 12.92
C ASN A 518 -1.92 -21.40 13.18
N ASP A 519 -1.81 -22.25 12.15
CA ASP A 519 -1.82 -23.72 12.29
C ASP A 519 -0.43 -24.31 12.59
N LEU A 520 0.65 -23.53 12.41
CA LEU A 520 2.05 -23.99 12.49
C LEU A 520 2.77 -23.59 13.79
N VAL A 521 2.43 -22.44 14.39
CA VAL A 521 3.03 -21.98 15.65
C VAL A 521 1.94 -21.94 16.74
N ARG A 522 2.28 -22.33 17.98
CA ARG A 522 1.32 -22.49 19.09
C ARG A 522 1.47 -21.42 20.19
N PRO A 523 0.64 -20.35 20.24
CA PRO A 523 0.55 -19.47 21.41
C PRO A 523 -0.66 -19.76 22.31
N ASN A 524 -1.83 -20.14 21.76
CA ASN A 524 -3.12 -20.17 22.47
C ASN A 524 -3.82 -21.54 22.43
N ARG A 525 -4.76 -21.74 23.37
CA ARG A 525 -5.50 -23.02 23.55
C ARG A 525 -6.71 -23.22 22.62
N SER A 526 -7.24 -22.16 22.00
CA SER A 526 -8.36 -22.24 21.04
C SER A 526 -7.84 -22.50 19.63
N TYR A 527 -8.47 -23.43 18.92
CA TYR A 527 -7.95 -24.00 17.69
C TYR A 527 -8.86 -23.72 16.49
N ASN A 528 -8.40 -22.86 15.59
CA ASN A 528 -9.12 -22.45 14.38
C ASN A 528 -8.24 -22.68 13.15
N ARG A 529 -8.40 -23.86 12.51
CA ARG A 529 -7.77 -24.17 11.22
C ARG A 529 -8.32 -23.34 10.08
N GLN A 530 -7.51 -23.09 9.06
CA GLN A 530 -7.99 -22.63 7.76
C GLN A 530 -7.39 -23.41 6.60
N ILE A 531 -8.22 -23.71 5.59
CA ILE A 531 -7.78 -24.16 4.27
C ILE A 531 -8.50 -23.29 3.24
N SER A 532 -7.75 -22.56 2.43
CA SER A 532 -8.28 -21.64 1.42
C SER A 532 -7.78 -21.99 0.03
N ASN A 533 -8.41 -21.42 -1.01
CA ASN A 533 -8.07 -21.62 -2.41
C ASN A 533 -8.20 -23.09 -2.90
N ILE A 534 -9.08 -23.89 -2.28
CA ILE A 534 -9.45 -25.21 -2.82
C ILE A 534 -10.35 -24.97 -4.03
N GLY A 535 -10.00 -25.45 -5.21
CA GLY A 535 -10.84 -25.19 -6.38
C GLY A 535 -10.32 -25.67 -7.72
N TYR A 536 -10.99 -25.24 -8.78
CA TYR A 536 -10.68 -25.61 -10.16
C TYR A 536 -10.79 -24.38 -11.07
N TYR A 537 -9.76 -24.17 -11.88
CA TYR A 537 -9.72 -23.20 -12.96
C TYR A 537 -10.08 -23.88 -14.27
N TRP A 538 -11.03 -23.31 -15.01
CA TRP A 538 -11.55 -23.81 -16.27
C TRP A 538 -11.47 -22.74 -17.36
N ALA A 539 -10.69 -23.00 -18.39
CA ALA A 539 -10.54 -22.13 -19.56
C ALA A 539 -11.20 -22.80 -20.78
N PRO A 540 -12.52 -22.60 -21.03
CA PRO A 540 -13.19 -23.14 -22.21
C PRO A 540 -12.76 -22.51 -23.54
N SER A 541 -12.19 -21.30 -23.51
CA SER A 541 -11.64 -20.63 -24.71
C SER A 541 -10.62 -19.56 -24.31
N ASP A 542 -9.84 -19.05 -25.28
CA ASP A 542 -8.88 -17.96 -25.05
C ASP A 542 -9.55 -16.68 -24.50
N TYR A 543 -10.84 -16.49 -24.78
CA TYR A 543 -11.60 -15.28 -24.46
C TYR A 543 -12.49 -15.38 -23.22
N LEU A 544 -12.61 -16.56 -22.59
CA LEU A 544 -13.55 -16.82 -21.49
C LEU A 544 -12.93 -17.82 -20.51
N ASP A 545 -12.94 -17.49 -19.22
CA ASP A 545 -12.60 -18.42 -18.15
C ASP A 545 -13.65 -18.48 -17.04
N PHE A 546 -13.50 -19.50 -16.20
CA PHE A 546 -14.21 -19.67 -14.95
C PHE A 546 -13.28 -20.23 -13.87
N THR A 547 -13.53 -19.87 -12.62
CA THR A 547 -12.78 -20.33 -11.45
C THR A 547 -13.75 -20.65 -10.32
N GLY A 548 -13.89 -21.92 -9.95
CA GLY A 548 -14.62 -22.32 -8.74
C GLY A 548 -13.67 -22.36 -7.54
N ARG A 549 -14.08 -21.79 -6.41
CA ARG A 549 -13.29 -21.74 -5.15
C ARG A 549 -14.12 -22.12 -3.92
N LEU A 550 -13.47 -22.74 -2.96
CA LEU A 550 -13.96 -23.10 -1.63
C LEU A 550 -12.89 -22.75 -0.59
N ASP A 551 -13.30 -22.04 0.44
CA ASP A 551 -12.50 -21.67 1.60
C ASP A 551 -13.21 -22.13 2.88
N TRP A 552 -12.47 -22.76 3.78
CA TRP A 552 -12.98 -23.33 5.03
C TRP A 552 -12.19 -22.77 6.21
N TYR A 553 -12.89 -22.11 7.14
CA TYR A 553 -12.36 -21.57 8.37
C TYR A 553 -13.07 -22.23 9.56
N SER A 554 -12.34 -23.08 10.28
CA SER A 554 -12.84 -23.84 11.43
C SER A 554 -13.44 -22.91 12.48
N ASN A 555 -14.64 -23.27 12.97
CA ASN A 555 -15.43 -22.52 13.95
C ASN A 555 -15.77 -21.06 13.57
N ARG A 556 -15.59 -20.66 12.31
CA ARG A 556 -15.83 -19.28 11.85
C ARG A 556 -16.79 -19.21 10.66
N TYR A 557 -16.39 -19.72 9.50
CA TYR A 557 -17.23 -19.74 8.29
C TYR A 557 -16.76 -20.72 7.22
N VAL A 558 -17.68 -21.09 6.33
CA VAL A 558 -17.39 -21.69 5.03
C VAL A 558 -17.77 -20.69 3.96
N GLN A 559 -16.95 -20.57 2.93
CA GLN A 559 -17.14 -19.63 1.82
C GLN A 559 -16.92 -20.35 0.50
N TYR A 560 -17.85 -20.24 -0.43
CA TYR A 560 -17.76 -20.82 -1.75
C TYR A 560 -18.19 -19.82 -2.82
N GLY A 561 -17.61 -19.92 -4.01
CA GLY A 561 -17.81 -18.92 -5.06
C GLY A 561 -17.33 -19.38 -6.43
N ILE A 562 -17.81 -18.67 -7.45
CA ILE A 562 -17.47 -18.89 -8.85
C ILE A 562 -17.17 -17.52 -9.46
N GLY A 563 -15.96 -17.34 -9.98
CA GLY A 563 -15.57 -16.20 -10.81
C GLY A 563 -15.44 -16.58 -12.28
N GLY A 564 -15.43 -15.59 -13.18
CA GLY A 564 -15.07 -15.77 -14.59
C GLY A 564 -14.76 -14.44 -15.27
N GLN A 565 -13.73 -14.42 -16.11
CA GLN A 565 -13.32 -13.28 -16.93
C GLN A 565 -13.73 -13.52 -18.40
N TYR A 566 -14.18 -12.47 -19.09
CA TYR A 566 -14.49 -12.52 -20.53
C TYR A 566 -13.90 -11.32 -21.27
N ASN A 567 -13.34 -11.55 -22.46
CA ASN A 567 -12.73 -10.50 -23.29
C ASN A 567 -12.86 -10.83 -24.79
N TRP A 568 -13.89 -10.30 -25.45
CA TRP A 568 -14.15 -10.46 -26.88
C TRP A 568 -13.73 -9.22 -27.66
N LEU A 569 -12.46 -9.19 -28.09
CA LEU A 569 -11.88 -8.09 -28.89
C LEU A 569 -12.73 -7.72 -30.11
N ASN A 570 -13.19 -8.70 -30.89
CA ASN A 570 -13.99 -8.47 -32.12
C ASN A 570 -15.39 -7.88 -31.86
N ARG A 571 -15.82 -7.76 -30.59
CA ARG A 571 -17.08 -7.13 -30.18
C ARG A 571 -16.87 -5.97 -29.20
N PHE A 572 -15.62 -5.63 -28.90
CA PHE A 572 -15.21 -4.69 -27.86
C PHE A 572 -15.93 -4.89 -26.51
N VAL A 573 -16.15 -6.15 -26.12
CA VAL A 573 -16.76 -6.53 -24.83
C VAL A 573 -15.68 -7.09 -23.91
N SER A 574 -15.55 -6.55 -22.71
CA SER A 574 -14.65 -7.08 -21.68
C SER A 574 -15.25 -6.97 -20.30
N GLY A 575 -14.89 -7.84 -19.37
CA GLY A 575 -15.35 -7.77 -17.99
C GLY A 575 -15.07 -9.02 -17.17
N SER A 576 -15.55 -9.01 -15.93
CA SER A 576 -15.50 -10.16 -15.04
C SER A 576 -16.75 -10.25 -14.18
N VAL A 577 -17.20 -11.46 -13.88
CA VAL A 577 -18.33 -11.72 -12.98
C VAL A 577 -17.90 -12.70 -11.91
N ALA A 578 -18.23 -12.40 -10.65
CA ALA A 578 -17.94 -13.22 -9.49
C ALA A 578 -19.16 -13.33 -8.58
N PHE A 579 -19.56 -14.56 -8.30
CA PHE A 579 -20.58 -14.91 -7.33
C PHE A 579 -19.93 -15.54 -6.10
N SER A 580 -20.49 -15.27 -4.92
CA SER A 580 -19.99 -15.79 -3.66
C SER A 580 -21.07 -15.98 -2.61
N LYS A 581 -20.87 -16.96 -1.73
CA LYS A 581 -21.68 -17.14 -0.54
C LYS A 581 -20.81 -17.55 0.66
N GLN A 582 -20.97 -16.82 1.75
CA GLN A 582 -20.28 -17.05 3.02
C GLN A 582 -21.31 -17.43 4.08
N GLN A 583 -21.10 -18.55 4.78
CA GLN A 583 -21.98 -19.09 5.82
C GLN A 583 -21.20 -19.20 7.13
N GLN A 584 -21.65 -18.53 8.19
CA GLN A 584 -21.05 -18.63 9.52
C GLN A 584 -21.55 -19.87 10.26
N THR A 585 -20.72 -20.40 11.18
CA THR A 585 -21.11 -21.50 12.06
C THR A 585 -22.34 -21.16 12.93
N GLY A 586 -22.57 -19.87 13.22
CA GLY A 586 -23.77 -19.36 13.91
C GLY A 586 -25.00 -19.13 13.03
N GLY A 587 -25.09 -19.74 11.84
CA GLY A 587 -26.28 -19.72 10.97
C GLY A 587 -26.49 -18.47 10.11
N SER A 588 -25.80 -17.36 10.39
CA SER A 588 -25.83 -16.17 9.54
C SER A 588 -25.12 -16.40 8.20
N SER A 589 -25.55 -15.71 7.14
CA SER A 589 -24.87 -15.79 5.84
C SER A 589 -24.94 -14.48 5.04
N SER A 590 -24.00 -14.32 4.12
CA SER A 590 -24.01 -13.26 3.10
C SER A 590 -23.74 -13.85 1.73
N THR A 591 -24.49 -13.41 0.74
CA THR A 591 -24.24 -13.64 -0.68
C THR A 591 -23.68 -12.35 -1.25
N SER A 592 -22.58 -12.42 -2.00
CA SER A 592 -22.00 -11.25 -2.68
C SER A 592 -21.83 -11.50 -4.17
N ILE A 593 -22.15 -10.48 -4.97
CA ILE A 593 -22.11 -10.49 -6.43
C ILE A 593 -21.29 -9.28 -6.88
N ASN A 594 -20.26 -9.54 -7.68
CA ASN A 594 -19.39 -8.52 -8.27
C ASN A 594 -19.43 -8.72 -9.78
N TRP A 595 -19.78 -7.71 -10.58
CA TRP A 595 -19.84 -7.80 -12.03
C TRP A 595 -19.36 -6.49 -12.68
N ASP A 596 -18.14 -6.55 -13.21
CA ASP A 596 -17.54 -5.53 -14.06
C ASP A 596 -17.83 -5.86 -15.53
N HIS A 597 -18.26 -4.85 -16.30
CA HIS A 597 -18.59 -4.96 -17.71
C HIS A 597 -18.33 -3.64 -18.43
N GLN A 598 -17.52 -3.72 -19.50
CA GLN A 598 -17.24 -2.62 -20.42
C GLN A 598 -17.52 -3.08 -21.84
N GLN A 599 -18.40 -2.37 -22.55
CA GLN A 599 -18.77 -2.63 -23.93
C GLN A 599 -18.84 -1.33 -24.75
N THR A 600 -18.05 -1.22 -25.81
CA THR A 600 -18.24 -0.17 -26.83
C THR A 600 -18.89 -0.77 -28.07
N PHE A 601 -20.17 -0.48 -28.28
CA PHE A 601 -20.93 -0.99 -29.42
C PHE A 601 -20.44 -0.38 -30.74
N ASP A 602 -20.08 0.90 -30.70
CA ASP A 602 -19.48 1.67 -31.78
C ASP A 602 -18.73 2.89 -31.19
N LEU A 603 -18.13 3.76 -32.02
CA LEU A 603 -17.44 4.98 -31.57
C LEU A 603 -18.34 6.05 -30.91
N SER A 604 -19.65 5.86 -30.94
CA SER A 604 -20.67 6.77 -30.41
C SER A 604 -21.44 6.21 -29.22
N THR A 605 -21.40 4.89 -28.97
CA THR A 605 -22.23 4.18 -28.01
C THR A 605 -21.38 3.29 -27.08
N SER A 606 -21.39 3.59 -25.78
CA SER A 606 -20.67 2.84 -24.75
C SER A 606 -21.56 2.48 -23.57
N LEU A 607 -21.29 1.31 -22.98
CA LEU A 607 -21.86 0.82 -21.73
C LEU A 607 -20.73 0.45 -20.77
N SER A 608 -20.84 0.94 -19.55
CA SER A 608 -19.99 0.63 -18.41
C SER A 608 -20.89 0.27 -17.22
N LEU A 609 -20.58 -0.83 -16.56
CA LEU A 609 -21.31 -1.33 -15.39
C LEU A 609 -20.27 -1.89 -14.41
N ASP A 610 -20.27 -1.38 -13.19
CA ASP A 610 -19.68 -2.03 -12.03
C ASP A 610 -20.81 -2.34 -11.04
N LEU A 611 -21.19 -3.60 -10.91
CA LEU A 611 -22.18 -4.03 -9.93
C LEU A 611 -21.46 -4.70 -8.78
N ASN A 612 -21.57 -4.13 -7.58
CA ASN A 612 -21.01 -4.70 -6.37
C ASN A 612 -22.11 -4.76 -5.30
N TYR A 613 -22.48 -5.96 -4.87
CA TYR A 613 -23.63 -6.18 -4.01
C TYR A 613 -23.33 -7.21 -2.94
N ALA A 614 -23.78 -6.96 -1.70
CA ALA A 614 -23.76 -7.92 -0.61
C ALA A 614 -25.09 -7.96 0.14
N SER A 615 -25.61 -9.17 0.38
CA SER A 615 -26.91 -9.35 1.06
C SER A 615 -26.85 -9.06 2.56
N ASN A 616 -25.71 -9.28 3.23
CA ASN A 616 -25.54 -9.00 4.65
C ASN A 616 -24.15 -8.46 5.00
N THR A 617 -24.05 -7.14 5.15
CA THR A 617 -22.82 -6.42 5.47
C THR A 617 -22.25 -6.80 6.83
N SER A 618 -23.09 -7.14 7.81
CA SER A 618 -22.63 -7.51 9.16
C SER A 618 -21.85 -8.83 9.21
N VAL A 619 -22.18 -9.78 8.33
CA VAL A 619 -21.48 -11.07 8.19
C VAL A 619 -20.09 -10.85 7.61
N ILE A 620 -20.00 -10.03 6.55
CA ILE A 620 -18.74 -9.61 5.94
C ILE A 620 -17.89 -8.88 6.98
N ARG A 621 -18.46 -7.90 7.69
CA ARG A 621 -17.76 -7.07 8.69
C ARG A 621 -17.20 -7.84 9.88
N ARG A 622 -17.96 -8.80 10.44
CA ARG A 622 -17.49 -9.67 11.54
C ARG A 622 -16.38 -10.62 11.10
N ASN A 623 -16.37 -11.01 9.83
CA ASN A 623 -15.36 -11.89 9.27
C ASN A 623 -14.18 -11.15 8.62
N ALA A 624 -14.32 -9.85 8.36
CA ALA A 624 -13.31 -9.00 7.75
C ALA A 624 -11.99 -9.05 8.54
N ILE A 625 -10.93 -9.43 7.83
CA ILE A 625 -9.57 -9.38 8.38
C ILE A 625 -8.84 -8.11 7.89
N ASP A 626 -9.21 -7.60 6.70
CA ASP A 626 -8.77 -6.29 6.23
C ASP A 626 -9.44 -5.16 7.07
N PRO A 627 -8.68 -4.23 7.68
CA PRO A 627 -9.23 -3.01 8.29
C PRO A 627 -10.16 -2.22 7.39
N LEU A 628 -9.82 -2.11 6.11
CA LEU A 628 -10.47 -1.20 5.17
C LEU A 628 -11.88 -1.69 4.83
N LEU A 629 -12.14 -3.00 4.86
CA LEU A 629 -13.48 -3.58 4.69
C LEU A 629 -14.47 -3.16 5.81
N ASN A 630 -14.00 -2.65 6.94
CA ASN A 630 -14.87 -2.18 8.03
C ASN A 630 -15.41 -0.75 7.78
N THR A 631 -14.70 0.05 6.97
CA THR A 631 -15.00 1.45 6.66
C THR A 631 -15.32 1.71 5.18
N GLN A 632 -15.14 0.72 4.31
CA GLN A 632 -15.50 0.79 2.90
C GLN A 632 -17.00 0.94 2.68
N GLN A 633 -17.36 1.55 1.54
CA GLN A 633 -18.71 1.57 1.01
C GLN A 633 -18.76 0.67 -0.22
N ILE A 634 -19.79 -0.17 -0.30
CA ILE A 634 -20.08 -0.93 -1.51
C ILE A 634 -20.67 0.04 -2.53
N THR A 635 -19.93 0.36 -3.59
CA THR A 635 -20.44 1.16 -4.71
C THR A 635 -20.83 0.24 -5.85
N SER A 636 -21.97 0.48 -6.47
CA SER A 636 -22.29 0.00 -7.83
C SER A 636 -22.52 1.21 -8.72
N SER A 637 -22.04 1.18 -9.96
CA SER A 637 -22.32 2.17 -11.00
C SER A 637 -22.87 1.51 -12.26
N LEU A 638 -23.75 2.23 -12.96
CA LEU A 638 -24.18 1.91 -14.32
C LEU A 638 -24.10 3.21 -15.10
N ASN A 639 -23.46 3.20 -16.26
CA ASN A 639 -23.37 4.34 -17.14
C ASN A 639 -23.41 3.91 -18.61
N PHE A 640 -24.42 4.40 -19.32
CA PHE A 640 -24.64 4.21 -20.74
C PHE A 640 -24.61 5.58 -21.42
N SER A 641 -23.75 5.72 -22.43
CA SER A 641 -23.60 6.96 -23.19
C SER A 641 -23.83 6.69 -24.67
N LYS A 642 -24.64 7.54 -25.31
CA LYS A 642 -24.86 7.51 -26.76
C LYS A 642 -24.82 8.91 -27.37
N ARG A 643 -23.93 9.10 -28.33
CA ARG A 643 -23.82 10.31 -29.15
C ARG A 643 -24.61 10.15 -30.45
N TYR A 644 -25.69 10.90 -30.56
CA TYR A 644 -26.43 11.09 -31.80
C TYR A 644 -25.83 12.26 -32.61
N GLY A 645 -26.20 12.39 -33.88
CA GLY A 645 -25.79 13.54 -34.70
C GLY A 645 -26.30 14.89 -34.16
N TRP A 646 -27.41 14.88 -33.42
CA TRP A 646 -28.03 16.07 -32.83
C TRP A 646 -27.57 16.39 -31.40
N GLY A 647 -26.81 15.51 -30.73
CA GLY A 647 -26.46 15.68 -29.31
C GLY A 647 -26.06 14.38 -28.60
N THR A 648 -25.81 14.46 -27.30
CA THR A 648 -25.47 13.30 -26.45
C THR A 648 -26.57 12.98 -25.45
N VAL A 649 -26.86 11.69 -25.28
CA VAL A 649 -27.72 11.15 -24.22
C VAL A 649 -26.87 10.27 -23.32
N THR A 650 -26.83 10.57 -22.03
CA THR A 650 -26.18 9.75 -21.02
C THR A 650 -27.22 9.31 -19.99
N LEU A 651 -27.38 8.01 -19.80
CA LEU A 651 -28.23 7.42 -18.78
C LEU A 651 -27.37 6.57 -17.87
N GLY A 652 -27.41 6.84 -16.57
CA GLY A 652 -26.67 6.06 -15.60
C GLY A 652 -27.20 6.23 -14.19
N GLY A 653 -26.35 5.93 -13.24
CA GLY A 653 -26.60 6.09 -11.83
C GLY A 653 -25.58 5.34 -10.98
N ASN A 654 -25.66 5.54 -9.67
CA ASN A 654 -24.88 4.79 -8.70
C ASN A 654 -25.72 4.39 -7.49
N ARG A 655 -25.22 3.40 -6.77
CA ARG A 655 -25.76 2.96 -5.47
C ARG A 655 -24.59 2.72 -4.53
N ARG A 656 -24.55 3.45 -3.42
CA ARG A 656 -23.57 3.29 -2.34
C ARG A 656 -24.25 2.68 -1.13
N GLN A 657 -23.70 1.60 -0.61
CA GLN A 657 -24.16 0.92 0.60
C GLN A 657 -23.04 0.92 1.62
N SER A 658 -23.27 1.51 2.77
CA SER A 658 -22.29 1.59 3.84
C SER A 658 -22.16 0.26 4.59
N LEU A 659 -20.93 -0.15 4.90
CA LEU A 659 -20.64 -1.36 5.67
C LEU A 659 -20.73 -1.13 7.19
N SER A 660 -20.69 0.12 7.67
CA SER A 660 -20.68 0.45 9.10
C SER A 660 -22.09 0.51 9.72
N ASP A 661 -22.95 1.36 9.17
CA ASP A 661 -24.34 1.61 9.62
C ASP A 661 -25.40 0.89 8.75
N GLY A 662 -25.04 0.42 7.56
CA GLY A 662 -25.96 -0.28 6.65
C GLY A 662 -26.88 0.62 5.82
N SER A 663 -26.67 1.94 5.86
CA SER A 663 -27.40 2.91 5.04
C SER A 663 -27.12 2.72 3.55
N VAL A 664 -28.09 3.07 2.71
CA VAL A 664 -28.03 2.93 1.26
C VAL A 664 -28.41 4.25 0.61
N GLN A 665 -27.47 4.86 -0.10
CA GLN A 665 -27.67 6.01 -0.99
C GLN A 665 -27.72 5.52 -2.44
N GLN A 666 -28.60 6.07 -3.27
CA GLN A 666 -28.78 5.64 -4.65
C GLN A 666 -29.26 6.79 -5.53
N LEU A 667 -28.39 7.21 -6.45
CA LEU A 667 -28.70 8.12 -7.54
C LEU A 667 -29.06 7.29 -8.77
N LEU A 668 -30.33 6.94 -8.96
CA LEU A 668 -30.81 6.17 -10.11
C LEU A 668 -32.30 6.43 -10.40
N PRO A 669 -32.70 6.83 -11.63
CA PRO A 669 -31.82 7.15 -12.77
C PRO A 669 -31.19 8.54 -12.64
N ALA A 670 -30.03 8.71 -13.26
CA ALA A 670 -29.45 9.97 -13.68
C ALA A 670 -29.41 10.01 -15.21
N LEU A 671 -30.30 10.78 -15.81
CA LEU A 671 -30.42 10.98 -17.24
C LEU A 671 -29.99 12.41 -17.58
N THR A 672 -29.08 12.58 -18.53
CA THR A 672 -28.73 13.88 -19.11
C THR A 672 -28.84 13.81 -20.62
N ILE A 673 -29.47 14.82 -21.21
CA ILE A 673 -29.62 15.01 -22.64
C ILE A 673 -29.03 16.39 -22.96
N SER A 674 -27.96 16.40 -23.74
CA SER A 674 -27.24 17.60 -24.16
C SER A 674 -27.25 17.70 -25.69
N PRO A 675 -28.29 18.33 -26.27
CA PRO A 675 -28.31 18.69 -27.69
C PRO A 675 -27.10 19.55 -28.09
N ALA A 676 -26.70 19.46 -29.35
CA ALA A 676 -25.81 20.42 -29.96
C ALA A 676 -26.49 21.80 -30.04
N SER A 677 -25.70 22.87 -30.00
CA SER A 677 -26.20 24.24 -30.06
C SER A 677 -26.92 24.52 -31.40
N ILE A 678 -28.18 24.91 -31.34
CA ILE A 678 -29.03 25.21 -32.50
C ILE A 678 -28.90 26.70 -32.84
N ALA A 679 -28.47 27.01 -34.05
CA ALA A 679 -28.49 28.38 -34.56
C ALA A 679 -29.91 28.72 -35.02
N LEU A 680 -30.56 29.67 -34.34
CA LEU A 680 -31.90 30.19 -34.69
C LEU A 680 -31.82 31.39 -35.66
N GLY A 681 -30.61 31.73 -36.11
CA GLY A 681 -30.31 32.82 -37.03
C GLY A 681 -28.80 33.10 -37.03
N SER A 682 -28.35 34.15 -37.72
CA SER A 682 -26.93 34.52 -37.78
C SER A 682 -26.33 34.94 -36.44
N ASN A 683 -27.15 35.55 -35.57
CA ASN A 683 -26.72 36.13 -34.29
C ASN A 683 -27.33 35.46 -33.05
N ILE A 684 -28.16 34.43 -33.23
CA ILE A 684 -28.92 33.78 -32.15
C ILE A 684 -28.54 32.30 -32.06
N THR A 685 -28.03 31.89 -30.90
CA THR A 685 -27.70 30.49 -30.62
C THR A 685 -28.45 30.03 -29.37
N TRP A 686 -29.21 28.94 -29.52
CA TRP A 686 -29.90 28.25 -28.44
C TRP A 686 -29.13 26.99 -28.07
N SER A 687 -28.83 26.79 -26.79
CA SER A 687 -28.07 25.62 -26.32
C SER A 687 -28.82 24.94 -25.17
N PRO A 688 -29.92 24.24 -25.47
CA PRO A 688 -30.73 23.59 -24.44
C PRO A 688 -29.95 22.45 -23.75
N GLY A 689 -30.32 22.16 -22.51
CA GLY A 689 -29.86 21.00 -21.75
C GLY A 689 -30.98 20.49 -20.86
N LEU A 690 -31.08 19.17 -20.71
CA LEU A 690 -32.07 18.54 -19.84
C LEU A 690 -31.36 17.52 -18.96
N SER A 691 -31.54 17.61 -17.64
CA SER A 691 -31.11 16.58 -16.70
C SER A 691 -32.25 16.15 -15.79
N PHE A 692 -32.43 14.85 -15.62
CA PHE A 692 -33.34 14.25 -14.65
C PHE A 692 -32.54 13.35 -13.71
N THR A 693 -32.70 13.55 -12.41
CA THR A 693 -31.99 12.79 -11.37
C THR A 693 -32.97 12.36 -10.29
N ASN A 694 -32.80 11.15 -9.77
CA ASN A 694 -33.52 10.66 -8.60
C ASN A 694 -32.51 10.11 -7.59
N ASN A 695 -32.32 10.84 -6.50
CA ASN A 695 -31.44 10.48 -5.40
C ASN A 695 -32.28 9.98 -4.23
N THR A 696 -32.05 8.75 -3.79
CA THR A 696 -32.73 8.12 -2.65
C THR A 696 -31.72 7.77 -1.57
N THR A 697 -32.07 8.02 -0.31
CA THR A 697 -31.38 7.47 0.85
C THR A 697 -32.35 6.56 1.59
N SER A 698 -31.92 5.41 2.07
CA SER A 698 -32.76 4.46 2.79
C SER A 698 -31.94 3.71 3.84
N ARG A 699 -32.63 3.17 4.86
CA ARG A 699 -32.00 2.51 6.02
C ARG A 699 -31.07 3.42 6.80
N THR A 700 -31.28 4.73 6.76
CA THR A 700 -30.54 5.68 7.61
C THR A 700 -30.96 5.46 9.05
N PRO A 701 -30.04 5.19 10.00
CA PRO A 701 -30.39 5.16 11.41
C PRO A 701 -30.96 6.52 11.83
N LEU A 702 -32.10 6.53 12.51
CA LEU A 702 -32.64 7.72 13.18
C LEU A 702 -32.45 7.59 14.68
N SER A 703 -32.50 8.72 15.40
CA SER A 703 -32.58 8.71 16.86
C SER A 703 -33.76 7.82 17.31
N PRO A 704 -33.55 6.86 18.23
CA PRO A 704 -34.60 5.95 18.65
C PRO A 704 -35.75 6.72 19.30
N LEU A 705 -36.98 6.32 18.98
CA LEU A 705 -38.16 6.97 19.53
C LEU A 705 -38.40 6.44 20.94
N VAL A 706 -38.29 7.35 21.91
CA VAL A 706 -38.58 7.07 23.33
C VAL A 706 -40.08 7.18 23.55
N GLN A 707 -40.76 6.05 23.70
CA GLN A 707 -42.19 5.96 24.01
C GLN A 707 -42.37 5.57 25.48
N VAL A 708 -43.00 6.43 26.28
CA VAL A 708 -43.40 6.07 27.65
C VAL A 708 -44.74 5.32 27.57
N LEU A 709 -44.72 4.05 27.97
CA LEU A 709 -45.90 3.20 28.05
C LEU A 709 -46.77 3.57 29.27
N PRO A 710 -48.09 3.29 29.25
CA PRO A 710 -48.94 3.43 30.43
C PRO A 710 -48.37 2.63 31.61
N GLY A 711 -48.01 3.34 32.69
CA GLY A 711 -47.26 2.76 33.83
C GLY A 711 -45.82 3.28 33.99
N GLY A 712 -45.36 4.18 33.11
CA GLY A 712 -44.05 4.86 33.26
C GLY A 712 -42.85 4.06 32.75
N VAL A 713 -43.08 2.89 32.14
CA VAL A 713 -42.03 2.10 31.47
C VAL A 713 -41.61 2.81 30.20
N VAL A 714 -40.30 3.05 30.06
CA VAL A 714 -39.71 3.67 28.87
C VAL A 714 -39.34 2.59 27.86
N ASP A 715 -40.00 2.59 26.70
CA ASP A 715 -39.68 1.74 25.56
C ASP A 715 -38.93 2.56 24.50
N THR A 716 -37.88 1.99 23.91
CA THR A 716 -37.03 2.65 22.91
C THR A 716 -37.09 1.89 21.60
N ILE A 717 -37.85 2.43 20.64
CA ILE A 717 -38.01 1.81 19.32
C ILE A 717 -36.93 2.35 18.39
N ASP A 718 -36.00 1.48 17.97
CA ASP A 718 -35.05 1.76 16.89
C ASP A 718 -35.81 2.09 15.60
N GLN A 719 -35.44 3.20 14.94
CA GLN A 719 -36.08 3.63 13.69
C GLN A 719 -35.06 3.81 12.58
N THR A 720 -35.49 3.49 11.35
CA THR A 720 -34.74 3.80 10.13
C THR A 720 -35.54 4.73 9.23
N GLY A 721 -34.90 5.82 8.81
CA GLY A 721 -35.45 6.78 7.86
C GLY A 721 -35.11 6.44 6.41
N GLY A 722 -35.77 7.17 5.51
CA GLY A 722 -35.42 7.25 4.11
C GLY A 722 -35.85 8.60 3.53
N SER A 723 -35.09 9.09 2.56
CA SER A 723 -35.41 10.31 1.82
C SER A 723 -35.31 10.06 0.32
N ARG A 724 -36.02 10.87 -0.47
CA ARG A 724 -35.93 10.91 -1.93
C ARG A 724 -35.91 12.36 -2.36
N VAL A 725 -34.98 12.73 -3.22
CA VAL A 725 -34.93 14.00 -3.93
C VAL A 725 -34.90 13.69 -5.42
N THR A 726 -35.98 13.99 -6.13
CA THR A 726 -36.07 13.90 -7.59
C THR A 726 -35.95 15.30 -8.18
N ALA A 727 -34.92 15.56 -8.98
CA ALA A 727 -34.70 16.85 -9.62
C ALA A 727 -34.72 16.74 -11.14
N PHE A 728 -35.60 17.51 -11.77
CA PHE A 728 -35.62 17.79 -13.21
C PHE A 728 -35.11 19.21 -13.43
N ASN A 729 -34.13 19.38 -14.31
CA ASN A 729 -33.58 20.69 -14.69
C ASN A 729 -33.63 20.81 -16.21
N PHE A 730 -34.17 21.91 -16.71
CA PHE A 730 -34.18 22.28 -18.12
C PHE A 730 -33.48 23.63 -18.28
N ASP A 731 -32.25 23.58 -18.75
CA ASP A 731 -31.44 24.75 -19.09
C ASP A 731 -31.76 25.17 -20.51
N THR A 732 -32.03 26.46 -20.73
CA THR A 732 -32.39 27.00 -22.04
C THR A 732 -31.74 28.37 -22.30
N PRO A 733 -30.40 28.48 -22.21
CA PRO A 733 -29.68 29.71 -22.51
C PRO A 733 -29.83 30.12 -23.99
N LEU A 734 -30.06 31.41 -24.19
CA LEU A 734 -30.15 32.06 -25.50
C LEU A 734 -29.05 33.12 -25.61
N ARG A 735 -28.13 32.91 -26.54
CA ARG A 735 -27.04 33.85 -26.81
C ARG A 735 -27.42 34.75 -27.99
N PHE A 736 -27.33 36.06 -27.79
CA PHE A 736 -27.58 37.09 -28.79
C PHE A 736 -26.27 37.86 -29.03
N GLY A 737 -25.44 37.37 -29.96
CA GLY A 737 -24.10 37.90 -30.22
C GLY A 737 -23.18 37.88 -28.99
N ALA A 738 -23.03 39.03 -28.32
CA ALA A 738 -22.24 39.20 -27.11
C ALA A 738 -23.04 39.12 -25.80
N PHE A 739 -24.37 39.14 -25.86
CA PHE A 739 -25.26 39.00 -24.71
C PHE A 739 -25.60 37.52 -24.48
N ASN A 740 -25.72 37.11 -23.22
CA ASN A 740 -26.15 35.76 -22.84
C ASN A 740 -27.34 35.84 -21.90
N TRP A 741 -28.54 35.48 -22.39
CA TRP A 741 -29.74 35.35 -21.58
C TRP A 741 -29.82 33.92 -21.05
N GLN A 742 -29.41 33.75 -19.80
CA GLN A 742 -29.52 32.50 -19.08
C GLN A 742 -30.96 32.31 -18.61
N ASN A 743 -31.48 31.10 -18.82
CA ASN A 743 -32.78 30.65 -18.33
C ASN A 743 -32.64 29.20 -17.90
N SER A 744 -33.14 28.84 -16.72
CA SER A 744 -33.24 27.46 -16.28
C SER A 744 -34.51 27.25 -15.46
N VAL A 745 -35.24 26.18 -15.76
CA VAL A 745 -36.41 25.76 -14.97
C VAL A 745 -36.05 24.48 -14.22
N ARG A 746 -36.22 24.50 -12.91
CA ARG A 746 -35.90 23.39 -12.02
C ARG A 746 -37.13 22.93 -11.26
N VAL A 747 -37.48 21.65 -11.36
CA VAL A 747 -38.50 21.01 -10.52
C VAL A 747 -37.77 20.07 -9.57
N THR A 748 -37.94 20.28 -8.27
CA THR A 748 -37.36 19.42 -7.21
C THR A 748 -38.48 18.87 -6.36
N ASP A 749 -38.60 17.55 -6.28
CA ASP A 749 -39.55 16.81 -5.44
C ASP A 749 -38.79 16.08 -4.34
N GLU A 750 -38.96 16.52 -3.10
CA GLU A 750 -38.38 15.95 -1.91
C GLU A 750 -39.44 15.27 -1.06
N THR A 751 -39.15 14.05 -0.60
CA THR A 751 -39.98 13.31 0.35
C THR A 751 -39.10 12.65 1.40
N ASN A 752 -39.45 12.74 2.68
CA ASN A 752 -38.75 12.12 3.79
C ASN A 752 -39.74 11.22 4.56
N SER A 753 -39.35 10.01 4.94
CA SER A 753 -40.23 9.00 5.55
C SER A 753 -39.97 8.77 7.04
N GLY A 754 -39.05 9.52 7.66
CA GLY A 754 -38.83 9.47 9.11
C GLY A 754 -40.05 9.93 9.90
N ARG A 755 -40.26 9.39 11.10
CA ARG A 755 -41.27 9.91 12.03
C ARG A 755 -40.71 11.16 12.70
N ASP A 756 -41.30 12.31 12.37
CA ASP A 756 -40.96 13.60 12.97
C ASP A 756 -41.90 13.87 14.16
N SER A 757 -41.47 14.67 15.14
CA SER A 757 -42.28 15.05 16.29
C SER A 757 -42.09 16.53 16.62
N ILE A 758 -43.13 17.32 16.38
CA ILE A 758 -43.14 18.74 16.72
C ILE A 758 -43.83 18.88 18.07
N ARG A 759 -43.15 19.51 19.04
CA ARG A 759 -43.74 19.97 20.29
C ARG A 759 -44.22 21.40 20.09
N PHE A 760 -45.48 21.66 20.41
CA PHE A 760 -46.02 23.01 20.45
C PHE A 760 -46.81 23.21 21.75
N LEU A 761 -46.89 24.47 22.17
CA LEU A 761 -47.75 24.89 23.26
C LEU A 761 -49.17 25.04 22.68
N ALA A 762 -50.15 24.44 23.34
CA ALA A 762 -51.56 24.57 23.03
C ALA A 762 -52.31 24.95 24.30
N ASP A 763 -53.31 25.81 24.20
CA ASP A 763 -54.14 26.28 25.31
C ASP A 763 -54.66 25.07 26.14
N ASP A 764 -54.53 25.11 27.47
CA ASP A 764 -55.03 24.02 28.32
C ASP A 764 -56.56 24.11 28.46
N PRO A 765 -57.34 23.15 27.92
CA PRO A 765 -58.80 23.16 28.01
C PRO A 765 -59.33 22.91 29.43
N GLY A 766 -58.46 22.54 30.38
CA GLY A 766 -58.79 22.39 31.80
C GLY A 766 -58.78 23.70 32.59
N THR A 767 -58.28 24.80 32.02
CA THR A 767 -58.12 26.09 32.69
C THR A 767 -58.80 27.23 31.93
N ALA A 768 -59.37 28.19 32.66
CA ALA A 768 -60.00 29.37 32.06
C ALA A 768 -59.00 30.51 31.72
N ASP A 769 -57.70 30.30 31.97
CA ASP A 769 -56.64 31.27 31.71
C ASP A 769 -56.00 31.00 30.34
N PRO A 770 -56.12 31.91 29.35
CA PRO A 770 -55.55 31.73 28.01
C PRO A 770 -54.02 31.88 27.97
N SER A 771 -53.35 32.07 29.12
CA SER A 771 -51.89 32.00 29.24
C SER A 771 -51.38 30.62 29.68
N ASP A 772 -52.24 29.73 30.18
CA ASP A 772 -51.85 28.37 30.56
C ASP A 772 -51.84 27.44 29.35
N SER A 773 -50.77 26.67 29.18
CA SER A 773 -50.52 25.93 27.94
C SER A 773 -49.84 24.58 28.12
N LEU A 774 -50.48 23.56 27.55
CA LEU A 774 -49.99 22.19 27.48
C LEU A 774 -48.97 22.05 26.36
N THR A 775 -47.83 21.42 26.66
CA THR A 775 -46.88 21.00 25.62
C THR A 775 -47.41 19.75 24.90
N VAL A 776 -48.11 19.96 23.79
CA VAL A 776 -48.62 18.89 22.93
C VAL A 776 -47.52 18.44 21.98
N THR A 777 -47.17 17.15 22.03
CA THR A 777 -46.27 16.52 21.05
C THR A 777 -47.11 15.90 19.94
N ARG A 778 -47.03 16.42 18.71
CA ARG A 778 -47.67 15.83 17.53
C ARG A 778 -46.64 15.10 16.67
N TYR A 779 -46.90 13.82 16.44
CA TYR A 779 -46.10 12.96 15.57
C TYR A 779 -46.59 13.06 14.12
N PHE A 780 -45.66 13.18 13.18
CA PHE A 780 -45.93 13.21 11.74
C PHE A 780 -45.29 12.01 11.05
N LEU A 781 -45.99 11.45 10.07
CA LEU A 781 -45.50 10.36 9.22
C LEU A 781 -44.86 10.96 7.97
N GLY A 782 -43.58 11.34 8.09
CA GLY A 782 -42.82 11.93 7.01
C GLY A 782 -43.16 13.39 6.69
N ASP A 783 -42.45 13.92 5.71
CA ASP A 783 -42.68 15.25 5.11
C ASP A 783 -42.48 15.20 3.59
N PHE A 784 -43.06 16.15 2.88
CA PHE A 784 -42.85 16.29 1.43
C PHE A 784 -42.84 17.76 1.02
N SER A 785 -42.08 18.05 -0.03
CA SER A 785 -41.93 19.36 -0.62
C SER A 785 -41.70 19.21 -2.13
N THR A 786 -42.54 19.85 -2.97
CA THR A 786 -42.24 19.99 -4.40
C THR A 786 -42.07 21.46 -4.72
N GLY A 787 -40.85 21.83 -5.09
CA GLY A 787 -40.48 23.15 -5.58
C GLY A 787 -40.42 23.19 -7.10
N ILE A 788 -40.95 24.26 -7.70
CA ILE A 788 -40.67 24.64 -9.09
C ILE A 788 -39.99 25.99 -9.04
N ASP A 789 -38.75 26.08 -9.51
CA ASP A 789 -38.03 27.33 -9.65
C ASP A 789 -37.73 27.67 -11.11
N TRP A 790 -37.54 28.97 -11.34
CA TRP A 790 -37.22 29.52 -12.65
C TRP A 790 -36.20 30.64 -12.47
N ASP A 791 -34.94 30.34 -12.76
CA ASP A 791 -33.86 31.32 -12.76
C ASP A 791 -33.75 31.96 -14.14
N THR A 792 -33.63 33.28 -14.19
CA THR A 792 -33.42 34.02 -15.43
C THR A 792 -32.56 35.26 -15.23
N GLY A 793 -31.67 35.54 -16.17
CA GLY A 793 -30.80 36.71 -16.12
C GLY A 793 -30.02 36.95 -17.39
N ILE A 794 -29.72 38.23 -17.64
CA ILE A 794 -28.95 38.69 -18.80
C ILE A 794 -27.55 39.07 -18.30
N ASN A 795 -26.57 38.26 -18.71
CA ASN A 795 -25.17 38.63 -18.58
C ASN A 795 -24.84 39.60 -19.72
N LEU A 796 -24.48 40.82 -19.34
CA LEU A 796 -24.01 41.86 -20.26
C LEU A 796 -22.56 41.54 -20.69
N PRO A 797 -22.01 42.20 -21.72
CA PRO A 797 -20.59 42.05 -22.05
C PRO A 797 -19.68 42.60 -20.94
N VAL A 798 -18.49 42.01 -20.76
CA VAL A 798 -17.47 42.54 -19.84
C VAL A 798 -17.12 43.98 -20.24
N LEU A 799 -17.36 44.91 -19.32
CA LEU A 799 -16.85 46.28 -19.41
C LEU A 799 -15.37 46.24 -19.02
N PHE A 800 -14.52 46.76 -19.91
CA PHE A 800 -13.05 46.73 -19.83
C PHE A 800 -12.43 45.32 -19.94
N ARG A 801 -11.65 45.09 -21.02
CA ARG A 801 -10.95 43.81 -21.28
C ARG A 801 -9.52 43.75 -20.69
N GLY A 802 -9.14 44.75 -19.90
CA GLY A 802 -7.78 44.94 -19.37
C GLY A 802 -7.51 44.22 -18.05
N SER A 803 -6.63 44.82 -17.22
CA SER A 803 -6.33 44.33 -15.87
C SER A 803 -7.52 44.39 -14.92
N TRP A 804 -8.45 45.34 -15.15
CA TRP A 804 -9.74 45.44 -14.48
C TRP A 804 -10.82 44.83 -15.37
N LYS A 805 -11.40 43.70 -14.96
CA LYS A 805 -12.57 43.11 -15.60
C LYS A 805 -13.80 43.46 -14.78
N LEU A 806 -14.70 44.27 -15.33
CA LEU A 806 -15.98 44.61 -14.69
C LEU A 806 -17.12 43.90 -15.43
N GLN A 807 -17.81 43.01 -14.74
CA GLN A 807 -18.91 42.22 -15.27
C GLN A 807 -20.23 42.63 -14.59
N PRO A 808 -21.05 43.50 -15.22
CA PRO A 808 -22.40 43.78 -14.75
C PRO A 808 -23.37 42.67 -15.19
N VAL A 809 -24.36 42.39 -14.33
CA VAL A 809 -25.39 41.37 -14.53
C VAL A 809 -26.73 41.94 -14.10
N VAL A 810 -27.76 41.78 -14.95
CA VAL A 810 -29.14 42.11 -14.61
C VAL A 810 -29.93 40.81 -14.60
N GLY A 811 -30.29 40.35 -13.41
CA GLY A 811 -31.02 39.11 -13.17
C GLY A 811 -32.40 39.34 -12.58
N VAL A 812 -33.15 38.25 -12.47
CA VAL A 812 -34.40 38.18 -11.74
C VAL A 812 -34.28 37.06 -10.71
N ALA A 813 -34.51 37.40 -9.44
CA ALA A 813 -34.45 36.46 -8.32
C ALA A 813 -35.85 36.25 -7.71
N ASN A 814 -35.99 35.20 -6.91
CA ASN A 814 -37.16 35.02 -6.05
C ASN A 814 -37.29 36.16 -5.04
N THR A 815 -38.52 36.51 -4.67
CA THR A 815 -38.79 37.59 -3.70
C THR A 815 -38.24 37.26 -2.32
N THR A 816 -38.37 36.02 -1.87
CA THR A 816 -37.84 35.49 -0.61
C THR A 816 -37.10 34.17 -0.85
N SER A 817 -36.62 33.53 0.21
CA SER A 817 -35.97 32.20 0.14
C SER A 817 -36.92 31.12 -0.42
N GLY A 818 -36.35 30.05 -0.97
CA GLY A 818 -37.12 28.96 -1.57
C GLY A 818 -37.48 29.17 -3.06
N PRO A 819 -38.20 28.20 -3.66
CA PRO A 819 -38.48 28.14 -5.10
C PRO A 819 -39.63 29.06 -5.52
N PHE A 820 -39.70 29.46 -6.80
CA PHE A 820 -40.80 30.31 -7.32
C PHE A 820 -42.21 29.80 -7.00
N ALA A 821 -42.46 28.50 -7.11
CA ALA A 821 -43.66 27.83 -6.64
C ALA A 821 -43.30 26.69 -5.69
N LEU A 822 -44.10 26.51 -4.64
CA LEU A 822 -43.89 25.51 -3.59
C LEU A 822 -45.22 24.83 -3.28
N ARG A 823 -45.20 23.50 -3.13
CA ARG A 823 -46.21 22.76 -2.36
C ARG A 823 -45.51 21.94 -1.30
N ASN A 824 -46.11 21.82 -0.12
CA ASN A 824 -45.60 20.97 0.96
C ASN A 824 -46.75 20.62 1.93
N ARG A 825 -46.41 20.01 3.06
CA ARG A 825 -47.33 19.76 4.18
C ARG A 825 -48.06 21.04 4.66
N ASN A 826 -47.36 22.18 4.74
CA ASN A 826 -47.95 23.44 5.21
C ASN A 826 -49.00 24.02 4.26
N THR A 827 -48.91 23.74 2.96
CA THR A 827 -49.91 24.16 1.95
C THR A 827 -51.02 23.13 1.72
N GLY A 828 -51.08 22.06 2.51
CA GLY A 828 -51.99 20.93 2.26
C GLY A 828 -51.75 20.24 0.91
N GLY A 829 -50.54 20.37 0.34
CA GLY A 829 -50.20 19.86 -0.99
C GLY A 829 -50.60 20.75 -2.17
N ALA A 830 -51.24 21.90 -1.95
CA ALA A 830 -51.51 22.88 -3.01
C ALA A 830 -50.24 23.67 -3.39
N PHE A 831 -50.10 24.04 -4.66
CA PHE A 831 -49.00 24.92 -5.11
C PHE A 831 -49.32 26.39 -4.81
N VAL A 832 -48.55 27.00 -3.92
CA VAL A 832 -48.49 28.47 -3.75
C VAL A 832 -47.32 29.04 -4.53
N ARG A 833 -47.37 30.33 -4.87
CA ARG A 833 -46.34 31.02 -5.65
C ARG A 833 -45.90 32.30 -4.96
N GLN A 834 -44.62 32.60 -5.08
CA GLN A 834 -44.06 33.89 -4.70
C GLN A 834 -43.86 34.80 -5.92
N GLY A 835 -43.55 36.07 -5.67
CA GLY A 835 -43.19 36.99 -6.73
C GLY A 835 -41.77 36.75 -7.26
N LYS A 836 -41.38 37.61 -8.19
CA LYS A 836 -40.00 37.78 -8.62
C LYS A 836 -39.56 39.23 -8.37
N ARG A 837 -38.27 39.44 -8.08
CA ARG A 837 -37.66 40.78 -7.92
C ARG A 837 -36.42 40.91 -8.79
N PHE A 838 -36.12 42.12 -9.25
CA PHE A 838 -34.88 42.38 -9.99
C PHE A 838 -33.66 42.21 -9.09
N ARG A 839 -32.56 41.75 -9.68
CA ARG A 839 -31.26 41.59 -9.04
C ARG A 839 -30.21 42.27 -9.91
N PHE A 840 -29.54 43.27 -9.37
CA PHE A 840 -28.45 43.98 -10.02
C PHE A 840 -27.14 43.57 -9.38
N ALA A 841 -26.20 43.05 -10.16
CA ALA A 841 -24.90 42.67 -9.66
C ALA A 841 -23.78 43.23 -10.53
N ALA A 842 -22.64 43.52 -9.91
CA ALA A 842 -21.42 43.92 -10.60
C ALA A 842 -20.23 43.24 -9.93
N THR A 843 -19.46 42.46 -10.69
CA THR A 843 -18.24 41.81 -10.20
C THR A 843 -17.02 42.46 -10.84
N ALA A 844 -16.09 42.94 -10.00
CA ALA A 844 -14.79 43.43 -10.39
C ALA A 844 -13.71 42.43 -9.94
N SER A 845 -12.87 41.98 -10.87
CA SER A 845 -11.77 41.04 -10.60
C SER A 845 -10.44 41.55 -11.16
N PRO A 846 -9.85 42.60 -10.55
CA PRO A 846 -8.54 43.08 -10.97
C PRO A 846 -7.46 42.05 -10.64
N THR A 847 -6.41 41.99 -11.45
CA THR A 847 -5.18 41.22 -11.13
C THR A 847 -4.00 42.16 -11.02
N LEU A 848 -3.45 42.29 -9.81
CA LEU A 848 -2.26 43.07 -9.51
C LEU A 848 -1.02 42.15 -9.55
N PHE A 849 0.06 42.61 -10.16
CA PHE A 849 1.31 41.84 -10.25
C PHE A 849 2.45 42.59 -9.55
N ALA A 850 3.09 41.94 -8.58
CA ALA A 850 4.35 42.37 -8.00
C ALA A 850 5.47 41.41 -8.44
N PHE A 851 6.64 41.97 -8.77
CA PHE A 851 7.82 41.19 -9.15
C PHE A 851 8.94 41.42 -8.13
N TYR A 852 9.22 40.40 -7.32
CA TYR A 852 10.28 40.41 -6.34
C TYR A 852 11.60 39.88 -6.93
N PRO A 853 12.76 40.37 -6.45
CA PRO A 853 14.05 39.81 -6.81
C PRO A 853 14.13 38.32 -6.43
N GLY A 854 14.92 37.55 -7.17
CA GLY A 854 15.07 36.11 -6.95
C GLY A 854 15.71 35.78 -5.60
N LEU A 855 14.95 35.15 -4.70
CA LEU A 855 15.47 34.61 -3.45
C LEU A 855 16.02 33.19 -3.70
N GLY A 856 17.32 32.98 -3.45
CA GLY A 856 17.98 31.68 -3.59
C GLY A 856 17.84 31.05 -4.99
N LEU A 857 17.03 30.00 -5.06
CA LEU A 857 16.83 29.13 -6.24
C LEU A 857 15.97 29.77 -7.33
N ALA A 858 15.19 30.81 -7.00
CA ALA A 858 14.44 31.59 -7.96
C ALA A 858 15.35 32.64 -8.63
N SER A 859 15.20 32.84 -9.93
CA SER A 859 15.78 33.98 -10.65
C SER A 859 14.94 35.25 -10.48
N ARG A 860 13.60 35.10 -10.46
CA ARG A 860 12.60 36.09 -10.06
C ARG A 860 11.39 35.41 -9.44
N VAL A 861 10.69 36.10 -8.56
CA VAL A 861 9.38 35.67 -8.02
C VAL A 861 8.32 36.67 -8.47
N ARG A 862 7.23 36.17 -9.05
CA ARG A 862 6.01 36.93 -9.37
C ARG A 862 4.96 36.62 -8.32
N HIS A 863 4.43 37.64 -7.67
CA HIS A 863 3.22 37.55 -6.88
C HIS A 863 2.07 38.16 -7.68
N SER A 864 1.02 37.38 -7.95
CA SER A 864 -0.25 37.86 -8.49
C SER A 864 -1.30 37.88 -7.38
N LEU A 865 -1.86 39.07 -7.14
CA LEU A 865 -2.91 39.35 -6.16
C LEU A 865 -4.19 39.69 -6.92
N SER A 866 -5.17 38.79 -6.84
CA SER A 866 -6.46 38.90 -7.52
C SER A 866 -7.59 38.97 -6.49
N PRO A 867 -7.93 40.17 -5.97
CA PRO A 867 -9.15 40.35 -5.20
C PRO A 867 -10.37 40.22 -6.13
N ILE A 868 -11.45 39.65 -5.60
CA ILE A 868 -12.74 39.54 -6.27
C ILE A 868 -13.73 40.35 -5.44
N LEU A 869 -14.10 41.52 -5.95
CA LEU A 869 -15.11 42.38 -5.35
C LEU A 869 -16.43 42.16 -6.09
N SER A 870 -17.47 41.69 -5.39
CA SER A 870 -18.82 41.60 -5.95
C SER A 870 -19.79 42.46 -5.15
N TRP A 871 -20.48 43.36 -5.84
CA TRP A 871 -21.64 44.07 -5.33
C TRP A 871 -22.91 43.44 -5.89
N ASN A 872 -23.93 43.30 -5.05
CA ASN A 872 -25.18 42.65 -5.40
C ASN A 872 -26.34 43.32 -4.64
N TYR A 873 -27.29 43.88 -5.38
CA TYR A 873 -28.46 44.57 -4.86
C TYR A 873 -29.75 43.94 -5.38
N SER A 874 -30.68 43.67 -4.46
CA SER A 874 -32.05 43.29 -4.75
C SER A 874 -32.99 44.13 -3.87
N PRO A 875 -34.02 44.78 -4.43
CA PRO A 875 -34.92 45.65 -3.68
C PRO A 875 -35.84 44.82 -2.76
N ALA A 876 -36.49 45.51 -1.81
CA ALA A 876 -37.52 44.92 -0.98
C ALA A 876 -38.72 44.46 -1.83
N ALA A 877 -39.40 43.41 -1.39
CA ALA A 877 -40.60 42.88 -2.03
C ALA A 877 -41.57 42.31 -1.01
N ASN A 878 -42.87 42.39 -1.31
CA ASN A 878 -43.90 41.76 -0.49
C ASN A 878 -43.97 40.27 -0.82
N VAL A 879 -44.19 39.45 0.21
CA VAL A 879 -44.40 38.01 0.11
C VAL A 879 -45.89 37.75 0.34
N SER A 880 -46.52 36.95 -0.52
CA SER A 880 -47.93 36.57 -0.33
C SER A 880 -48.10 35.77 0.96
N GLU A 881 -49.20 36.00 1.67
CA GLU A 881 -49.45 35.32 2.96
C GLU A 881 -49.46 33.79 2.81
N ASP A 882 -50.08 33.27 1.76
CA ASP A 882 -50.09 31.83 1.44
C ASP A 882 -48.68 31.24 1.27
N TYR A 883 -47.75 32.02 0.67
CA TYR A 883 -46.36 31.60 0.48
C TYR A 883 -45.53 31.76 1.76
N ALA A 884 -45.77 32.82 2.54
CA ALA A 884 -45.16 32.98 3.86
C ALA A 884 -45.57 31.83 4.79
N ARG A 885 -46.84 31.42 4.78
CA ARG A 885 -47.36 30.24 5.51
C ARG A 885 -46.71 28.92 5.03
N ALA A 886 -46.43 28.79 3.73
CA ALA A 886 -45.75 27.61 3.19
C ALA A 886 -44.31 27.44 3.71
N LEU A 887 -43.58 28.55 3.88
CA LEU A 887 -42.23 28.56 4.45
C LEU A 887 -42.18 28.55 5.98
N ALA A 888 -43.26 28.95 6.65
CA ALA A 888 -43.26 29.14 8.10
C ALA A 888 -43.06 27.84 8.88
N VAL A 889 -42.22 27.91 9.91
CA VAL A 889 -42.21 26.91 10.99
C VAL A 889 -43.36 27.24 11.93
N GLN A 890 -44.13 26.25 12.38
CA GLN A 890 -45.23 26.48 13.33
C GLN A 890 -44.72 27.19 14.60
N GLY A 891 -45.37 28.29 14.97
CA GLY A 891 -44.98 29.15 16.10
C GLY A 891 -44.07 30.33 15.74
N GLN A 892 -43.55 30.44 14.51
CA GLN A 892 -42.81 31.63 14.05
C GLN A 892 -43.77 32.65 13.38
N PRO A 893 -43.53 33.97 13.52
CA PRO A 893 -44.31 34.99 12.84
C PRO A 893 -44.12 34.94 11.32
N LEU A 894 -45.21 35.17 10.56
CA LEU A 894 -45.18 35.13 9.10
C LEU A 894 -44.35 36.26 8.50
N GLN A 895 -43.33 35.90 7.71
CA GLN A 895 -42.48 36.84 6.98
C GLN A 895 -43.19 37.34 5.70
N LEU A 896 -44.15 38.26 5.87
CA LEU A 896 -44.94 38.87 4.77
C LEU A 896 -44.16 39.87 3.90
N ARG A 897 -42.92 40.18 4.27
CA ARG A 897 -42.04 41.09 3.54
C ARG A 897 -40.64 40.50 3.48
N SER A 898 -40.06 40.50 2.30
CA SER A 898 -38.62 40.30 2.10
C SER A 898 -37.98 41.67 1.96
N ASP A 899 -37.02 41.97 2.80
CA ASP A 899 -36.38 43.27 2.79
C ASP A 899 -35.42 43.46 1.61
N ALA A 900 -35.02 44.71 1.39
CA ALA A 900 -33.91 44.99 0.49
C ALA A 900 -32.65 44.30 1.02
N THR A 901 -31.80 43.86 0.10
CA THR A 901 -30.52 43.21 0.41
C THR A 901 -29.46 43.84 -0.48
N GLN A 902 -28.42 44.44 0.10
CA GLN A 902 -27.31 45.04 -0.62
C GLN A 902 -25.99 44.47 -0.12
N THR A 903 -25.61 43.33 -0.69
CA THR A 903 -24.41 42.58 -0.32
C THR A 903 -23.18 43.08 -1.08
N VAL A 904 -22.12 43.38 -0.33
CA VAL A 904 -20.76 43.59 -0.84
C VAL A 904 -19.90 42.43 -0.32
N SER A 905 -19.23 41.73 -1.23
CA SER A 905 -18.35 40.61 -0.88
C SER A 905 -16.95 40.81 -1.44
N LEU A 906 -15.95 40.45 -0.64
CA LEU A 906 -14.53 40.50 -1.00
C LEU A 906 -13.89 39.12 -0.83
N GLY A 907 -13.58 38.45 -1.94
CA GLY A 907 -12.73 37.27 -1.99
C GLY A 907 -11.29 37.62 -2.36
N LEU A 908 -10.34 36.75 -2.03
CA LEU A 908 -8.92 37.01 -2.29
C LEU A 908 -8.20 35.77 -2.83
N SER A 909 -7.58 35.89 -4.00
CA SER A 909 -6.66 34.88 -4.53
C SER A 909 -5.25 35.47 -4.64
N GLN A 910 -4.28 34.77 -4.06
CA GLN A 910 -2.86 35.11 -4.11
C GLN A 910 -2.10 33.95 -4.75
N THR A 911 -1.17 34.22 -5.65
CA THR A 911 -0.29 33.20 -6.22
C THR A 911 1.13 33.72 -6.36
N PHE A 912 2.07 33.04 -5.71
CA PHE A 912 3.50 33.24 -5.79
C PHE A 912 4.08 32.21 -6.77
N GLU A 913 4.52 32.66 -7.93
CA GLU A 913 5.24 31.87 -8.93
C GLU A 913 6.73 32.24 -8.93
N ALA A 914 7.60 31.25 -9.00
CA ALA A 914 9.03 31.46 -9.21
C ALA A 914 9.46 30.98 -10.60
N LYS A 915 10.39 31.71 -11.21
CA LYS A 915 11.15 31.23 -12.37
C LYS A 915 12.43 30.57 -11.84
N ALA A 916 12.67 29.31 -12.18
CA ALA A 916 13.89 28.62 -11.80
C ALA A 916 15.14 29.38 -12.30
N ARG A 917 16.24 29.31 -11.53
CA ARG A 917 17.55 29.78 -11.96
C ARG A 917 18.22 28.66 -12.79
N ALA A 918 18.78 29.00 -13.95
CA ALA A 918 19.49 28.04 -14.78
C ALA A 918 20.81 27.57 -14.11
N PRO A 919 21.26 26.32 -14.34
CA PRO A 919 22.58 25.87 -13.91
C PRO A 919 23.72 26.72 -14.51
N ALA A 920 24.81 26.87 -13.76
CA ALA A 920 25.99 27.58 -14.27
C ALA A 920 26.63 26.78 -15.43
N GLY A 921 26.70 27.39 -16.62
CA GLY A 921 27.32 26.81 -17.81
C GLY A 921 26.35 26.44 -18.94
N ASP A 922 25.02 26.45 -18.69
CA ASP A 922 24.03 26.12 -19.73
C ASP A 922 23.30 27.38 -20.24
N SER A 923 23.90 28.01 -21.25
CA SER A 923 23.34 29.20 -21.92
C SER A 923 22.23 28.88 -22.92
N ALA A 924 21.89 27.60 -23.13
CA ALA A 924 20.99 27.14 -24.21
C ALA A 924 19.56 26.83 -23.75
N ALA A 925 19.29 26.80 -22.44
CA ALA A 925 17.97 26.51 -21.87
C ALA A 925 16.98 27.70 -22.05
N THR A 926 16.41 27.84 -23.25
CA THR A 926 15.52 28.95 -23.64
C THR A 926 14.23 29.07 -22.82
N ASP A 927 13.72 27.98 -22.24
CA ASP A 927 12.52 27.97 -21.39
C ASP A 927 12.82 27.60 -19.92
N ALA A 928 13.30 28.58 -19.13
CA ALA A 928 13.49 28.35 -17.70
C ALA A 928 12.15 28.12 -16.99
N ARG A 929 11.99 26.90 -16.45
CA ARG A 929 10.77 26.37 -15.83
C ARG A 929 10.19 27.31 -14.77
N LYS A 930 8.90 27.63 -14.91
CA LYS A 930 8.10 28.31 -13.88
C LYS A 930 7.46 27.25 -12.98
N PHE A 931 7.30 27.56 -11.69
CA PHE A 931 6.59 26.74 -10.71
C PHE A 931 5.88 27.62 -9.69
N ARG A 932 4.71 27.20 -9.22
CA ARG A 932 3.99 27.87 -8.13
C ARG A 932 4.65 27.49 -6.79
N VAL A 933 5.23 28.49 -6.13
CA VAL A 933 5.78 28.38 -4.78
C VAL A 933 4.65 28.16 -3.79
N LEU A 934 3.61 29.00 -3.88
CA LEU A 934 2.43 28.96 -3.03
C LEU A 934 1.27 29.68 -3.73
N SER A 935 0.07 29.12 -3.72
CA SER A 935 -1.18 29.85 -3.94
C SER A 935 -2.01 29.80 -2.67
N ILE A 936 -2.63 30.92 -2.32
CA ILE A 936 -3.52 31.08 -1.17
C ILE A 936 -4.84 31.60 -1.71
N ASN A 937 -5.93 30.89 -1.47
CA ASN A 937 -7.28 31.31 -1.86
C ASN A 937 -8.14 31.42 -0.60
N THR A 938 -8.66 32.62 -0.34
CA THR A 938 -9.53 32.94 0.79
C THR A 938 -10.95 33.12 0.28
N SER A 939 -11.90 32.40 0.89
CA SER A 939 -13.33 32.51 0.58
C SER A 939 -13.85 33.95 0.80
N PRO A 940 -14.86 34.40 0.03
CA PRO A 940 -15.33 35.77 0.12
C PRO A 940 -16.02 36.09 1.46
N ILE A 941 -15.59 37.18 2.10
CA ILE A 941 -16.26 37.76 3.26
C ILE A 941 -17.32 38.73 2.75
N SER A 942 -18.54 38.66 3.28
CA SER A 942 -19.73 39.36 2.77
C SER A 942 -20.43 40.19 3.85
N TYR A 943 -20.84 41.40 3.48
CA TYR A 943 -21.52 42.37 4.32
C TYR A 943 -22.78 42.90 3.61
N ASP A 944 -23.94 42.85 4.27
CA ASP A 944 -25.22 43.39 3.77
C ASP A 944 -25.54 44.75 4.41
N LEU A 945 -25.46 45.79 3.58
CA LEU A 945 -25.69 47.19 3.95
C LEU A 945 -27.15 47.48 4.30
N GLU A 946 -28.13 46.67 3.85
CA GLU A 946 -29.55 46.83 4.22
C GLU A 946 -29.88 46.11 5.53
N GLN A 947 -29.20 44.99 5.82
CA GLN A 947 -29.31 44.31 7.11
C GLN A 947 -28.73 45.20 8.24
N ALA A 948 -27.58 45.84 8.00
CA ALA A 948 -26.90 46.73 8.95
C ALA A 948 -27.71 47.97 9.38
N LYS A 949 -28.71 48.39 8.61
CA LYS A 949 -29.57 49.54 8.95
C LYS A 949 -30.63 49.21 10.02
N LYS A 950 -30.81 47.94 10.35
CA LYS A 950 -31.86 47.48 11.28
C LYS A 950 -31.30 47.42 12.70
N PRO A 951 -32.07 47.81 13.72
CA PRO A 951 -31.66 47.62 15.11
C PRO A 951 -31.46 46.12 15.41
N GLY A 952 -30.47 45.80 16.23
CA GLY A 952 -30.13 44.41 16.56
C GLY A 952 -29.35 43.64 15.48
N ARG A 953 -28.83 44.33 14.45
CA ARG A 953 -28.15 43.71 13.30
C ARG A 953 -26.83 44.39 12.94
N THR A 954 -25.78 43.59 12.74
CA THR A 954 -24.43 44.09 12.43
C THR A 954 -24.11 44.15 10.93
N GLY A 955 -24.88 43.42 10.10
CA GLY A 955 -24.72 43.36 8.64
C GLY A 955 -23.73 42.31 8.13
N TRP A 956 -23.01 41.61 9.00
CA TRP A 956 -22.14 40.52 8.58
C TRP A 956 -22.96 39.28 8.19
N VAL A 957 -22.68 38.71 7.01
CA VAL A 957 -23.42 37.54 6.49
C VAL A 957 -22.55 36.28 6.43
N THR A 958 -21.22 36.44 6.40
CA THR A 958 -20.29 35.31 6.35
C THR A 958 -20.12 34.68 7.72
N GLU A 959 -20.61 33.43 7.86
CA GLU A 959 -20.40 32.59 9.04
C GLU A 959 -18.99 31.98 9.08
N THR A 960 -18.49 31.48 7.93
CA THR A 960 -17.20 30.75 7.87
C THR A 960 -16.24 31.33 6.83
N VAL A 961 -14.93 31.27 7.12
CA VAL A 961 -13.85 31.62 6.19
C VAL A 961 -12.91 30.44 5.99
N THR A 962 -12.76 30.04 4.73
CA THR A 962 -11.85 28.97 4.29
C THR A 962 -10.63 29.58 3.61
N ASN A 963 -9.43 29.17 4.04
CA ASN A 963 -8.17 29.48 3.40
C ASN A 963 -7.54 28.20 2.83
N SER A 964 -7.41 28.12 1.51
CA SER A 964 -6.83 26.98 0.80
C SER A 964 -5.45 27.32 0.22
N PHE A 965 -4.46 26.51 0.55
CA PHE A 965 -3.06 26.65 0.20
C PHE A 965 -2.63 25.51 -0.74
N LEU A 966 -1.93 25.85 -1.83
CA LEU A 966 -1.44 24.90 -2.85
C LEU A 966 0.01 25.22 -3.22
N SER A 967 0.83 24.20 -3.49
CA SER A 967 2.23 24.37 -3.89
C SER A 967 2.65 23.31 -4.92
N ASP A 968 3.51 23.69 -5.87
CA ASP A 968 4.11 22.74 -6.82
C ASP A 968 5.48 22.21 -6.33
N LEU A 969 6.02 22.74 -5.22
CA LEU A 969 7.29 22.30 -4.63
C LEU A 969 7.19 20.89 -4.03
N LEU A 970 6.01 20.54 -3.53
CA LEU A 970 5.65 19.23 -3.01
C LEU A 970 4.44 18.73 -3.80
N PRO A 971 4.57 17.66 -4.59
CA PRO A 971 3.44 17.08 -5.31
C PRO A 971 2.28 16.75 -4.38
N GLN A 972 1.07 17.05 -4.86
CA GLN A 972 -0.18 16.87 -4.10
C GLN A 972 -0.23 17.67 -2.79
N PHE A 973 0.62 18.69 -2.58
CA PHE A 973 0.49 19.56 -1.41
C PHE A 973 -0.81 20.37 -1.47
N THR A 974 -1.70 20.06 -0.54
CA THR A 974 -2.92 20.80 -0.27
C THR A 974 -3.03 21.04 1.23
N LEU A 975 -3.44 22.23 1.62
CA LEU A 975 -3.82 22.56 3.00
C LEU A 975 -5.06 23.44 2.94
N SER A 976 -6.12 23.10 3.67
CA SER A 976 -7.33 23.90 3.79
C SER A 976 -7.65 24.11 5.26
N LEU A 977 -7.85 25.37 5.64
CA LEU A 977 -8.17 25.81 7.00
C LEU A 977 -9.51 26.54 6.99
N THR A 978 -10.52 25.98 7.65
CA THR A 978 -11.84 26.59 7.79
C THR A 978 -12.00 27.12 9.20
N HIS A 979 -12.33 28.41 9.34
CA HIS A 979 -12.70 29.02 10.61
C HIS A 979 -14.18 29.39 10.58
N ASP A 980 -14.91 28.99 11.61
CA ASP A 980 -16.16 29.63 12.01
C ASP A 980 -15.81 30.97 12.66
N LEU A 981 -16.47 32.06 12.26
CA LEU A 981 -16.08 33.42 12.64
C LEU A 981 -16.78 33.93 13.90
N TRP A 982 -17.93 33.35 14.26
CA TRP A 982 -18.82 33.95 15.26
C TRP A 982 -19.13 32.97 16.39
N GLU A 983 -19.39 33.51 17.58
CA GLU A 983 -20.11 32.82 18.64
C GLU A 983 -21.56 33.29 18.63
N GLY A 984 -22.40 32.57 17.87
CA GLY A 984 -23.79 32.94 17.60
C GLY A 984 -24.13 32.89 16.11
N VAL A 985 -25.23 33.54 15.71
CA VAL A 985 -25.66 33.61 14.31
C VAL A 985 -25.10 34.89 13.68
N ALA A 986 -24.42 34.77 12.54
CA ALA A 986 -23.85 35.92 11.85
C ALA A 986 -24.89 37.04 11.59
N GLY A 987 -24.47 38.28 11.83
CA GLY A 987 -25.29 39.45 11.53
C GLY A 987 -26.26 39.89 12.63
N LEU A 988 -26.27 39.25 13.80
CA LEU A 988 -26.85 39.80 15.05
C LEU A 988 -25.81 40.68 15.78
N ASP A 989 -26.29 41.55 16.67
CA ASP A 989 -25.46 42.33 17.61
C ASP A 989 -25.10 41.55 18.88
N THR A 990 -25.86 40.49 19.20
CA THR A 990 -25.60 39.56 20.30
C THR A 990 -24.51 38.53 20.01
N SER A 991 -23.98 38.46 18.80
CA SER A 991 -22.99 37.46 18.38
C SER A 991 -21.59 38.04 18.37
N ASP A 992 -20.67 37.41 19.10
CA ASP A 992 -19.28 37.88 19.22
C ASP A 992 -18.38 37.32 18.11
N PHE A 993 -17.31 38.03 17.78
CA PHE A 993 -16.33 37.62 16.77
C PHE A 993 -15.20 36.80 17.42
N ASP A 994 -15.42 35.49 17.53
CA ASP A 994 -14.43 34.53 18.03
C ASP A 994 -14.07 33.48 16.95
N PRO A 995 -13.00 33.70 16.15
CA PRO A 995 -12.61 32.80 15.06
C PRO A 995 -12.15 31.40 15.53
N PHE A 996 -13.06 30.43 15.45
CA PHE A 996 -12.84 29.03 15.81
C PHE A 996 -12.54 28.18 14.56
N LEU A 997 -11.30 27.67 14.45
CA LEU A 997 -10.86 26.74 13.38
C LEU A 997 -11.71 25.45 13.34
N SER A 998 -12.82 25.40 12.62
CA SER A 998 -13.76 24.26 12.61
C SER A 998 -13.24 23.05 11.85
N SER A 999 -12.39 23.24 10.83
CA SER A 999 -11.76 22.11 10.14
C SER A 999 -10.38 22.40 9.55
N VAL A 1000 -9.56 21.34 9.48
CA VAL A 1000 -8.29 21.29 8.76
C VAL A 1000 -8.29 20.08 7.85
N SER A 1001 -7.82 20.25 6.62
CA SER A 1001 -7.45 19.15 5.72
C SER A 1001 -6.08 19.45 5.15
N ALA A 1002 -5.12 18.54 5.33
CA ALA A 1002 -3.75 18.72 4.86
C ALA A 1002 -3.23 17.43 4.24
N SER A 1003 -2.74 17.47 2.99
CA SER A 1003 -2.14 16.31 2.35
C SER A 1003 -0.90 16.68 1.55
N PHE A 1004 0.06 15.75 1.43
CA PHE A 1004 1.23 15.89 0.57
C PHE A 1004 1.88 14.52 0.26
N ALA A 1005 2.57 14.45 -0.88
CA ALA A 1005 3.30 13.26 -1.31
C ALA A 1005 4.79 13.54 -1.59
N ILE A 1006 5.66 12.66 -1.10
CA ILE A 1006 7.10 12.65 -1.34
C ILE A 1006 7.45 11.37 -2.07
N SER A 1007 8.01 11.47 -3.26
CA SER A 1007 8.45 10.33 -4.07
C SER A 1007 9.90 10.46 -4.51
N GLY A 1008 10.49 9.38 -5.04
CA GLY A 1008 11.79 9.43 -5.73
C GLY A 1008 11.79 10.41 -6.93
N ASN A 1009 10.63 10.73 -7.50
CA ASN A 1009 10.49 11.76 -8.52
C ASN A 1009 10.36 13.17 -7.91
N THR A 1010 9.73 13.30 -6.74
CA THR A 1010 9.74 14.54 -5.94
C THR A 1010 11.18 14.92 -5.57
N LEU A 1011 11.93 13.98 -4.99
CA LEU A 1011 13.32 14.20 -4.58
C LEU A 1011 14.25 14.51 -5.77
N ARG A 1012 14.02 13.91 -6.94
CA ARG A 1012 14.77 14.22 -8.17
C ARG A 1012 14.32 15.52 -8.85
N GLY A 1013 13.04 15.87 -8.79
CA GLY A 1013 12.49 17.13 -9.33
C GLY A 1013 12.90 18.34 -8.50
N ILE A 1014 12.86 18.21 -7.17
CA ILE A 1014 13.53 19.14 -6.25
C ILE A 1014 15.03 19.13 -6.55
N GLY A 1015 15.67 17.96 -6.64
CA GLY A 1015 17.10 17.85 -6.99
C GLY A 1015 17.51 18.58 -8.27
N SER A 1016 16.70 18.56 -9.33
CA SER A 1016 16.98 19.27 -10.58
C SER A 1016 16.68 20.77 -10.51
N ILE A 1017 15.66 21.21 -9.76
CA ILE A 1017 15.46 22.63 -9.41
C ILE A 1017 16.66 23.18 -8.60
N PHE A 1018 17.33 22.32 -7.84
CA PHE A 1018 18.45 22.67 -6.96
C PHE A 1018 19.83 22.40 -7.60
N GLY A 1019 19.90 22.03 -8.89
CA GLY A 1019 21.17 21.78 -9.61
C GLY A 1019 21.95 20.53 -9.14
N LEU A 1020 21.31 19.65 -8.37
CA LEU A 1020 21.89 18.41 -7.81
C LEU A 1020 21.48 17.15 -8.60
N GLY A 1021 20.61 17.28 -9.60
CA GLY A 1021 20.18 16.20 -10.47
C GLY A 1021 20.97 16.18 -11.78
N GLY A 1022 21.75 15.12 -12.02
CA GLY A 1022 22.33 14.87 -13.34
C GLY A 1022 21.25 14.52 -14.37
N ASN A 1023 21.49 14.86 -15.64
CA ASN A 1023 20.60 14.52 -16.75
C ASN A 1023 20.35 13.01 -16.78
N ALA A 1024 19.07 12.60 -16.81
CA ALA A 1024 18.73 11.21 -17.00
C ALA A 1024 19.08 10.77 -18.43
N PRO A 1025 19.68 9.58 -18.64
CA PRO A 1025 19.56 8.94 -19.94
C PRO A 1025 18.07 8.70 -20.22
N ARG A 1026 17.61 8.98 -21.44
CA ARG A 1026 16.30 8.52 -21.91
C ARG A 1026 16.32 6.99 -21.87
N THR A 1027 15.57 6.39 -20.96
CA THR A 1027 15.36 4.93 -20.96
C THR A 1027 14.41 4.57 -22.08
N ASP A 1028 14.82 3.63 -22.94
CA ASP A 1028 14.05 3.12 -24.10
C ASP A 1028 12.76 2.34 -23.74
N SER A 1029 12.15 2.62 -22.58
CA SER A 1029 10.88 2.03 -22.15
C SER A 1029 9.69 2.45 -23.00
N ASP A 1030 9.82 3.49 -23.84
CA ASP A 1030 8.77 3.98 -24.75
C ASP A 1030 8.69 3.17 -26.07
N ARG A 1031 9.38 2.02 -26.18
CA ARG A 1031 9.39 1.17 -27.39
C ARG A 1031 9.10 -0.32 -27.17
N VAL A 1032 8.24 -0.64 -26.21
CA VAL A 1032 7.47 -1.90 -26.25
C VAL A 1032 6.00 -1.56 -26.52
N PRO A 1033 5.41 -1.98 -27.65
CA PRO A 1033 3.98 -1.84 -27.87
C PRO A 1033 3.22 -2.56 -26.77
N THR A 1034 2.37 -1.84 -26.04
CA THR A 1034 1.53 -2.37 -24.96
C THR A 1034 0.35 -3.17 -25.52
N SER A 1035 0.65 -4.30 -26.15
CA SER A 1035 -0.28 -5.36 -26.51
C SER A 1035 0.23 -6.66 -25.89
N TYR A 1036 -0.58 -7.30 -25.04
CA TYR A 1036 -0.25 -8.45 -24.16
C TYR A 1036 0.40 -8.16 -22.78
N VAL A 1037 0.05 -7.04 -22.15
CA VAL A 1037 -0.03 -6.98 -20.67
C VAL A 1037 -1.38 -6.36 -20.29
N ALA A 1038 -2.38 -7.21 -20.09
CA ALA A 1038 -3.75 -6.80 -19.80
C ALA A 1038 -4.30 -7.55 -18.58
N ASP A 1039 -3.78 -7.26 -17.38
CA ASP A 1039 -4.55 -7.41 -16.12
C ASP A 1039 -4.08 -6.47 -14.98
N ALA A 1040 -3.29 -5.44 -15.32
CA ALA A 1040 -2.64 -4.55 -14.36
C ALA A 1040 -3.40 -3.21 -14.21
N GLY A 1041 -4.73 -3.22 -14.40
CA GLY A 1041 -5.57 -2.02 -14.45
C GLY A 1041 -6.86 -2.00 -13.62
N ARG A 1042 -7.54 -3.14 -13.42
CA ARG A 1042 -8.85 -3.17 -12.73
C ARG A 1042 -8.71 -3.67 -11.30
N ARG A 1043 -8.99 -2.80 -10.33
CA ARG A 1043 -9.09 -3.20 -8.92
C ARG A 1043 -10.35 -4.04 -8.71
N GLN A 1044 -10.22 -5.36 -8.61
CA GLN A 1044 -11.32 -6.20 -8.13
C GLN A 1044 -11.62 -5.88 -6.65
N ASN A 1045 -12.62 -5.03 -6.42
CA ASN A 1045 -13.27 -4.78 -5.11
C ASN A 1045 -14.11 -6.01 -4.68
N SER A 1046 -13.53 -7.21 -4.78
CA SER A 1046 -14.20 -8.46 -4.55
C SER A 1046 -14.20 -8.84 -3.07
N PHE A 1047 -15.38 -8.89 -2.46
CA PHE A 1047 -15.59 -9.45 -1.12
C PHE A 1047 -15.04 -10.87 -0.94
N TYR A 1048 -14.72 -11.56 -2.04
CA TYR A 1048 -14.15 -12.90 -2.01
C TYR A 1048 -12.66 -12.93 -1.59
N ASN A 1049 -11.93 -11.81 -1.70
CA ASN A 1049 -10.50 -11.72 -1.33
C ASN A 1049 -10.26 -11.47 0.17
N ASN A 1050 -11.21 -11.83 1.04
CA ASN A 1050 -11.24 -11.50 2.48
C ASN A 1050 -10.18 -12.23 3.37
N GLY A 1051 -9.07 -12.66 2.76
CA GLY A 1051 -7.95 -13.34 3.43
C GLY A 1051 -6.65 -13.36 2.64
N GLN A 1052 -6.59 -12.79 1.42
CA GLN A 1052 -5.39 -12.74 0.61
C GLN A 1052 -4.86 -11.30 0.51
N VAL A 1053 -3.71 -11.07 1.14
CA VAL A 1053 -2.97 -9.80 1.04
C VAL A 1053 -2.03 -9.90 -0.16
N PRO A 1054 -2.29 -9.21 -1.29
CA PRO A 1054 -1.45 -9.35 -2.48
C PRO A 1054 -0.08 -8.73 -2.23
N PHE A 1055 0.99 -9.39 -2.70
CA PHE A 1055 2.32 -8.79 -2.72
C PHE A 1055 2.31 -7.56 -3.65
N SER A 1056 3.29 -6.67 -3.53
CA SER A 1056 3.39 -5.44 -4.32
C SER A 1056 4.05 -5.65 -5.68
N SER A 1057 3.51 -5.05 -6.76
CA SER A 1057 4.26 -4.85 -8.01
C SER A 1057 5.20 -3.65 -7.87
N GLY A 1058 6.05 -3.72 -6.83
CA GLY A 1058 6.91 -2.64 -6.38
C GLY A 1058 7.99 -2.28 -7.38
N GLY A 1059 7.69 -1.33 -8.27
CA GLY A 1059 8.73 -0.53 -8.93
C GLY A 1059 9.68 0.04 -7.86
N ARG A 1060 10.98 0.06 -8.16
CA ARG A 1060 12.08 0.43 -7.21
C ARG A 1060 12.07 1.89 -6.72
N SER A 1061 10.94 2.57 -6.80
CA SER A 1061 10.73 3.97 -6.43
C SER A 1061 10.21 4.09 -5.00
N PHE A 1062 10.90 4.92 -4.20
CA PHE A 1062 10.36 5.41 -2.92
C PHE A 1062 9.09 6.26 -3.15
N SER A 1063 8.08 6.05 -2.32
CA SER A 1063 6.93 6.92 -2.11
C SER A 1063 6.59 7.03 -0.62
N ALA A 1064 6.08 8.18 -0.21
CA ALA A 1064 5.50 8.43 1.10
C ALA A 1064 4.40 9.50 0.98
N ASN A 1065 3.19 9.18 1.42
CA ASN A 1065 2.03 10.09 1.38
C ASN A 1065 1.52 10.31 2.81
N PHE A 1066 1.17 11.55 3.10
CA PHE A 1066 0.65 11.99 4.39
C PHE A 1066 -0.69 12.70 4.18
N ASN A 1067 -1.65 12.43 5.07
CA ASN A 1067 -2.95 13.07 5.11
C ASN A 1067 -3.31 13.35 6.57
N TYR A 1068 -3.77 14.55 6.89
CA TYR A 1068 -4.25 14.94 8.22
C TYR A 1068 -5.60 15.64 8.08
N THR A 1069 -6.57 15.20 8.88
CA THR A 1069 -7.89 15.83 8.96
C THR A 1069 -8.27 16.11 10.40
N LEU A 1070 -8.82 17.30 10.63
CA LEU A 1070 -9.49 17.73 11.86
C LEU A 1070 -10.89 18.23 11.47
N SER A 1071 -11.89 17.76 12.20
CA SER A 1071 -13.25 18.31 12.20
C SER A 1071 -13.67 18.51 13.66
N ARG A 1072 -14.04 19.74 14.03
CA ARG A 1072 -14.54 20.06 15.37
C ARG A 1072 -15.71 21.03 15.33
N SER A 1073 -16.60 20.89 16.30
CA SER A 1073 -17.79 21.74 16.46
C SER A 1073 -17.64 22.63 17.69
N ARG A 1074 -18.09 23.90 17.63
CA ARG A 1074 -18.16 24.74 18.84
C ARG A 1074 -19.05 24.05 19.87
N ALA A 1075 -18.63 24.05 21.13
CA ALA A 1075 -19.36 23.38 22.21
C ALA A 1075 -20.68 24.11 22.49
N VAL A 1076 -21.82 23.44 22.25
CA VAL A 1076 -23.16 23.96 22.57
C VAL A 1076 -23.64 23.30 23.87
N PRO A 1077 -24.09 24.06 24.89
CA PRO A 1077 -24.57 23.49 26.14
C PRO A 1077 -25.68 22.43 25.91
N GLY A 1078 -25.47 21.22 26.45
CA GLY A 1078 -26.39 20.09 26.29
C GLY A 1078 -26.17 19.24 25.03
N VAL A 1079 -25.28 19.62 24.12
CA VAL A 1079 -24.92 18.84 22.92
C VAL A 1079 -23.48 18.32 23.05
N ILE A 1080 -23.30 17.01 22.91
CA ILE A 1080 -21.96 16.41 22.89
C ILE A 1080 -21.32 16.72 21.54
N GLY A 1081 -20.28 17.56 21.54
CA GLY A 1081 -19.47 17.86 20.35
C GLY A 1081 -18.74 16.62 19.84
N ASN A 1082 -18.66 16.46 18.51
CA ASN A 1082 -18.10 15.26 17.88
C ASN A 1082 -16.76 15.59 17.20
N ASP A 1083 -15.75 15.86 18.02
CA ASP A 1083 -14.42 16.31 17.58
C ASP A 1083 -13.55 15.15 17.10
N GLN A 1084 -13.35 15.05 15.79
CA GLN A 1084 -12.58 13.97 15.16
C GLN A 1084 -11.26 14.48 14.56
N GLN A 1085 -10.16 13.85 14.94
CA GLN A 1085 -8.83 14.09 14.37
C GLN A 1085 -8.22 12.78 13.88
N SER A 1086 -7.73 12.75 12.64
CA SER A 1086 -7.07 11.57 12.07
C SER A 1086 -5.82 11.92 11.27
N LEU A 1087 -4.85 11.01 11.30
CA LEU A 1087 -3.59 11.07 10.57
C LEU A 1087 -3.42 9.78 9.75
N GLY A 1088 -3.47 9.92 8.42
CA GLY A 1088 -3.12 8.89 7.46
C GLY A 1088 -1.64 8.99 7.04
N PHE A 1089 -0.95 7.87 7.04
CA PHE A 1089 0.41 7.73 6.55
C PHE A 1089 0.50 6.49 5.64
N SER A 1090 1.18 6.63 4.50
CA SER A 1090 1.55 5.48 3.68
C SER A 1090 2.95 5.66 3.10
N THR A 1091 3.70 4.58 2.92
CA THR A 1091 5.02 4.57 2.26
C THR A 1091 5.28 3.23 1.59
N GLY A 1092 6.03 3.26 0.48
CA GLY A 1092 6.56 2.08 -0.19
C GLY A 1092 7.98 2.33 -0.69
N PHE A 1093 8.88 1.35 -0.50
CA PHE A 1093 10.25 1.39 -1.05
C PHE A 1093 10.88 -0.01 -1.08
N SER A 1094 11.96 -0.15 -1.85
CA SER A 1094 12.78 -1.36 -1.89
C SER A 1094 14.07 -1.14 -1.09
N PRO A 1095 14.26 -1.74 0.11
CA PRO A 1095 15.51 -1.59 0.87
C PRO A 1095 16.74 -2.13 0.12
N THR A 1096 16.54 -3.16 -0.71
CA THR A 1096 17.55 -3.76 -1.60
C THR A 1096 16.85 -4.25 -2.88
N PRO A 1097 17.57 -4.69 -3.94
CA PRO A 1097 16.94 -5.16 -5.18
C PRO A 1097 15.99 -6.36 -5.03
N PHE A 1098 16.11 -7.15 -3.96
CA PHE A 1098 15.33 -8.37 -3.70
C PHE A 1098 14.34 -8.23 -2.54
N TRP A 1099 14.18 -7.03 -1.97
CA TRP A 1099 13.24 -6.77 -0.89
C TRP A 1099 12.35 -5.57 -1.24
N SER A 1100 11.06 -5.70 -0.99
CA SER A 1100 10.09 -4.59 -0.99
C SER A 1100 9.51 -4.42 0.42
N LEU A 1101 9.22 -3.18 0.78
CA LEU A 1101 8.48 -2.83 1.99
C LEU A 1101 7.35 -1.87 1.58
N SER A 1102 6.14 -2.11 2.08
CA SER A 1102 5.09 -1.11 2.14
C SER A 1102 4.49 -1.03 3.54
N TRP A 1103 4.13 0.17 3.97
CA TRP A 1103 3.47 0.43 5.24
C TRP A 1103 2.39 1.48 5.01
N SER A 1104 1.15 1.17 5.40
CA SER A 1104 0.02 2.10 5.46
C SER A 1104 -0.57 2.09 6.86
N SER A 1105 -1.02 3.23 7.36
CA SER A 1105 -1.64 3.35 8.67
C SER A 1105 -2.55 4.56 8.76
N GLN A 1106 -3.63 4.41 9.52
CA GLN A 1106 -4.54 5.49 9.89
C GLN A 1106 -4.65 5.52 11.42
N PHE A 1107 -4.33 6.66 12.01
CA PHE A 1107 -4.29 6.88 13.45
C PHE A 1107 -5.29 7.98 13.82
N ASN A 1108 -6.24 7.64 14.69
CA ASN A 1108 -7.18 8.59 15.28
C ASN A 1108 -6.51 9.23 16.50
N ILE A 1109 -6.31 10.54 16.43
CA ILE A 1109 -5.62 11.33 17.45
C ILE A 1109 -6.55 11.59 18.63
N THR A 1110 -7.85 11.85 18.40
CA THR A 1110 -8.85 12.03 19.47
C THR A 1110 -8.88 10.79 20.38
N ASP A 1111 -8.98 9.61 19.79
CA ASP A 1111 -9.06 8.33 20.51
C ASP A 1111 -7.70 7.77 20.96
N SER A 1112 -6.59 8.35 20.46
CA SER A 1112 -5.22 7.81 20.58
C SER A 1112 -5.08 6.34 20.14
N LYS A 1113 -5.78 5.95 19.07
CA LYS A 1113 -5.86 4.55 18.57
C LYS A 1113 -5.57 4.47 17.07
N PHE A 1114 -4.97 3.35 16.65
CA PHE A 1114 -4.88 3.00 15.24
C PHE A 1114 -6.23 2.48 14.73
N GLU A 1115 -6.83 3.18 13.77
CA GLU A 1115 -8.00 2.72 13.00
C GLU A 1115 -7.61 1.67 11.98
N SER A 1116 -6.41 1.80 11.40
CA SER A 1116 -5.82 0.76 10.55
C SER A 1116 -4.30 0.76 10.59
N GLN A 1117 -3.70 -0.41 10.42
CA GLN A 1117 -2.27 -0.56 10.18
C GLN A 1117 -2.03 -1.77 9.29
N VAL A 1118 -1.28 -1.58 8.21
CA VAL A 1118 -0.89 -2.63 7.25
C VAL A 1118 0.59 -2.46 6.98
N VAL A 1119 1.40 -3.49 7.26
CA VAL A 1119 2.83 -3.54 6.93
C VAL A 1119 3.05 -4.80 6.09
N ARG A 1120 3.64 -4.64 4.91
CA ARG A 1120 3.99 -5.74 4.00
C ARG A 1120 5.48 -5.69 3.73
N LEU A 1121 6.15 -6.82 3.89
CA LEU A 1121 7.57 -6.99 3.64
C LEU A 1121 7.73 -8.23 2.77
N GLU A 1122 8.27 -8.08 1.56
CA GLU A 1122 8.36 -9.18 0.60
C GLU A 1122 9.81 -9.38 0.18
N ARG A 1123 10.17 -10.63 -0.13
CA ARG A 1123 11.52 -11.04 -0.51
C ARG A 1123 11.48 -11.99 -1.71
N GLU A 1124 12.27 -11.66 -2.71
CA GLU A 1124 12.57 -12.57 -3.83
C GLU A 1124 13.70 -13.55 -3.46
N LEU A 1125 13.49 -14.83 -3.76
CA LEU A 1125 14.28 -15.99 -3.30
C LEU A 1125 14.51 -16.99 -4.46
N HIS A 1126 15.20 -16.56 -5.52
CA HIS A 1126 15.43 -17.34 -6.74
C HIS A 1126 14.11 -17.85 -7.38
N GLU A 1127 13.75 -19.14 -7.25
CA GLU A 1127 12.47 -19.68 -7.75
C GLU A 1127 11.27 -19.37 -6.83
N TRP A 1128 11.49 -18.71 -5.69
CA TRP A 1128 10.47 -18.47 -4.68
C TRP A 1128 10.29 -16.98 -4.38
N ARG A 1129 9.10 -16.62 -3.89
CA ARG A 1129 8.80 -15.29 -3.33
C ARG A 1129 8.11 -15.44 -1.99
N ALA A 1130 8.70 -14.87 -0.95
CA ALA A 1130 8.19 -14.90 0.42
C ALA A 1130 7.61 -13.55 0.82
N GLY A 1131 6.42 -13.55 1.43
CA GLY A 1131 5.68 -12.35 1.84
C GLY A 1131 5.32 -12.43 3.32
N PHE A 1132 5.65 -11.37 4.06
CA PHE A 1132 5.31 -11.18 5.46
C PHE A 1132 4.37 -9.99 5.57
N ASN A 1133 3.10 -10.23 5.92
CA ASN A 1133 2.11 -9.18 6.07
C ASN A 1133 1.60 -9.12 7.51
N PHE A 1134 1.65 -7.93 8.11
CA PHE A 1134 0.96 -7.60 9.35
C PHE A 1134 -0.22 -6.69 9.02
N VAL A 1135 -1.39 -7.01 9.56
CA VAL A 1135 -2.65 -6.28 9.34
C VAL A 1135 -3.35 -6.10 10.68
N ARG A 1136 -3.83 -4.90 10.98
CA ARG A 1136 -4.60 -4.56 12.20
C ARG A 1136 -5.77 -3.65 11.86
N ASN A 1137 -6.93 -3.89 12.49
CA ASN A 1137 -8.16 -3.11 12.32
C ASN A 1137 -8.62 -2.31 13.54
N ALA A 1138 -9.52 -1.37 13.29
CA ALA A 1138 -10.16 -0.50 14.28
C ALA A 1138 -10.87 -1.27 15.39
N ASN A 1139 -11.41 -2.46 15.07
CA ASN A 1139 -12.07 -3.34 16.04
C ASN A 1139 -11.05 -4.08 16.95
N GLY A 1140 -9.74 -3.84 16.78
CA GLY A 1140 -8.67 -4.43 17.57
C GLY A 1140 -8.13 -5.77 17.06
N ASN A 1141 -8.79 -6.39 16.07
CA ASN A 1141 -8.29 -7.62 15.46
C ASN A 1141 -6.99 -7.33 14.70
N PHE A 1142 -6.07 -8.29 14.74
CA PHE A 1142 -4.87 -8.28 13.90
C PHE A 1142 -4.60 -9.67 13.34
N ALA A 1143 -3.86 -9.72 12.24
CA ALA A 1143 -3.44 -10.94 11.58
C ALA A 1143 -1.99 -10.80 11.09
N PHE A 1144 -1.27 -11.93 11.16
CA PHE A 1144 0.02 -12.11 10.51
C PHE A 1144 -0.17 -13.14 9.40
N TYR A 1145 0.22 -12.79 8.19
CA TYR A 1145 0.24 -13.70 7.05
C TYR A 1145 1.69 -13.93 6.64
N PHE A 1146 2.03 -15.19 6.49
CA PHE A 1146 3.23 -15.61 5.79
C PHE A 1146 2.80 -16.41 4.56
N SER A 1147 3.22 -15.96 3.39
CA SER A 1147 2.96 -16.62 2.11
C SER A 1147 4.28 -16.91 1.42
N ILE A 1148 4.42 -18.10 0.84
CA ILE A 1148 5.48 -18.40 -0.12
C ILE A 1148 4.80 -18.90 -1.40
N HIS A 1149 5.23 -18.40 -2.55
CA HIS A 1149 4.84 -18.95 -3.86
C HIS A 1149 6.08 -19.20 -4.71
N LEU A 1150 5.97 -20.17 -5.63
CA LEU A 1150 6.98 -20.42 -6.65
C LEU A 1150 6.78 -19.41 -7.78
N SER A 1151 7.84 -18.77 -8.28
CA SER A 1151 7.79 -17.85 -9.42
C SER A 1151 7.55 -18.56 -10.76
N ASP A 1152 7.94 -19.83 -10.85
CA ASP A 1152 8.15 -20.51 -12.12
C ASP A 1152 6.91 -21.27 -12.64
N LEU A 1153 5.80 -21.23 -11.87
CA LEU A 1153 4.48 -21.78 -12.22
C LEU A 1153 3.43 -20.67 -12.46
N PRO A 1154 3.58 -19.79 -13.47
CA PRO A 1154 2.60 -18.73 -13.73
C PRO A 1154 1.30 -19.26 -14.36
N ASP A 1155 1.38 -20.18 -15.32
CA ASP A 1155 0.23 -20.57 -16.17
C ASP A 1155 -0.75 -21.56 -15.49
N LEU A 1156 -0.34 -22.19 -14.38
CA LEU A 1156 -1.23 -22.96 -13.47
C LEU A 1156 -2.08 -22.00 -12.60
N LYS A 1157 -2.68 -20.99 -13.27
CA LYS A 1157 -3.26 -19.73 -12.78
C LYS A 1157 -3.07 -19.44 -11.29
N PHE A 1158 -1.81 -19.27 -10.89
CA PHE A 1158 -1.48 -18.44 -9.75
C PHE A 1158 -1.40 -16.99 -10.25
N ASP A 1159 -2.58 -16.40 -10.44
CA ASP A 1159 -2.70 -15.03 -10.93
C ASP A 1159 -2.20 -14.07 -9.83
N TYR A 1160 -0.93 -13.72 -9.95
CA TYR A 1160 -0.24 -12.89 -8.99
C TYR A 1160 0.59 -11.81 -9.71
N ASN A 1161 -0.10 -10.75 -10.15
CA ASN A 1161 0.50 -9.43 -10.30
C ASN A 1161 -0.53 -8.30 -10.12
N GLN A 1162 -0.09 -7.15 -9.58
CA GLN A 1162 -0.94 -5.98 -9.35
C GLN A 1162 -0.82 -4.93 -10.46
N THR A 1163 -1.92 -4.22 -10.77
CA THR A 1163 -2.14 -2.77 -10.47
C THR A 1163 -3.64 -2.42 -10.67
N THR A 1164 -4.33 -1.67 -9.81
CA THR A 1164 -4.61 -0.20 -9.82
C THR A 1164 -5.09 0.38 -11.17
N PHE A 1165 -6.13 1.22 -11.29
CA PHE A 1165 -6.86 2.11 -10.35
C PHE A 1165 -8.23 2.51 -10.98
N GLU A 1166 -9.19 2.96 -10.17
CA GLU A 1166 -10.46 3.66 -10.54
C GLU A 1166 -11.48 2.82 -11.38
N GLU A 1167 -12.77 2.74 -11.03
CA GLU A 1167 -13.58 3.48 -10.03
C GLU A 1167 -13.81 2.74 -8.69
#